data_AF-A0A6J4KGF1-F1
#
_entry.id   AF-A0A6J4KGF1-F1
#
_cell.length_a   1.000
_cell.length_b   1.000
_cell.length_c   1.000
_cell.angle_alpha   90.00
_cell.angle_beta   90.00
_cell.angle_gamma   90.00
#
_symmetry.space_group_name_H-M   'P 1'
#
loop_
_entity.id
_entity.type
_entity.pdbx_description
1 polymer ?
#
loop_
_entity_poly.entity_id
_entity_poly.type
_entity_poly.pdbx_seq_one_letter_code
_entity_poly.pdbx_strand_id
1 'polypeptide(L)'
;MSRLSRDVGTAGRLRKLGADLGTTALAALGFGLALDSSRWSFVALALALAGIGGRLATMRNNTPEQNLLGVQLGQRALLGAGVATALALTSPGPAAGWAAGLGLLVLVGGLMYEPYLRPGSLVRVTVVANLPGVVQAPPGRNLSLQMVVGDLAAAAVGVLVGFLGGSPWWWVLAALATVLPRLSVVRDNRARAAQVKDLPGQLDRAVADYQPELALYSSWPEADGAHQVTMWLPYLQRSGRRCMVITRSRALASALAPLVDVPVVEARGPEDLDVLTPPSMKAAFYPNASSGNGLLVRYQQLTHVFLGHGDSDKPTSFNPTHAMYDRIFCAGPAAVRRYAEHGVRIAPEKFVVVGRPQVEAIQPATAPVSAAAQPVVLYAPTWRGHVEETALSSLPVGEHVVRGLLATGATVIFRPHPFSYSYRDDAQVIRRIQALLAADHSSTGRPHRWGAAAETELSLVECFNASDALVSDVSSVVSDYLFSAKPYAMVAMPSAPEEFRSGYPVARAAYIIRGDLSDLGHNLGLLLDSDPLADVRREQRADYLGPFPAEGYASVFVHAVSTVTAAGPRRRASDESLDDMVGVFGPAADGGDGDLVPSVETTEFSTSAVSKADPAKPRRRSRSSRLRRLRRRLDRPRRYNQAGALLSLVALLSALTGRPVVVTAVLGFLSLAGVYWSVRVTVNRRKLWNRLLGQSRATRVVLVCATMAASNQVRDSWPTTALAVALVTCAVIGEAHVARAWSRKLGLRVQNLPAINTVVSDPVPRGLLPLVSSAVIVLGFAAAVTEAPAAIMLAAAVLVFALFVLVATRAMVRAARVVGAEHQLKAALTEYAPEFAVYFASAVGAGYQIGMWAAYFGRIGRPFVVVTRVADTMGEIARALRRHGVDAPIIHRPTLRGLEAVIVPSMTTAFYVNNAARNTHFIERRELTHVWLNHGDSEKPACYNPVHAIYDLIFVAGRAGAERYARHGVSIPAEKFRIVGRPQVEVIEQPRPRADDQPPTVLYAPTWQGPYADTRLFSLPVAVPLVEQLLAAGVRVIFRAHSLNYRFPSSTAMIKKASRLLARHRKKTGVEHLWGARAEK
;
A
#
# COMPACT_ATOMS: atom_id res chain seq x y z
N MET A 1 16.84 -12.76 -14.90
CA MET A 1 17.20 -11.48 -14.21
C MET A 1 16.25 -10.36 -14.64
N SER A 2 15.37 -9.86 -13.76
CA SER A 2 14.36 -8.87 -14.14
C SER A 2 14.95 -7.45 -14.28
N ARG A 3 14.34 -6.60 -15.11
CA ARG A 3 14.74 -5.20 -15.40
C ARG A 3 14.94 -4.34 -14.13
N LEU A 4 14.32 -4.71 -13.01
CA LEU A 4 14.49 -4.09 -11.69
C LEU A 4 15.89 -4.32 -11.08
N SER A 5 16.56 -5.44 -11.38
CA SER A 5 17.91 -5.72 -10.86
C SER A 5 19.00 -4.82 -11.45
N ARG A 6 18.89 -4.49 -12.75
CA ARG A 6 19.88 -3.65 -13.47
C ARG A 6 19.90 -2.20 -12.97
N ASP A 7 18.78 -1.71 -12.44
CA ASP A 7 18.59 -0.29 -12.09
C ASP A 7 18.81 0.03 -10.60
N VAL A 8 19.02 -1.01 -9.78
CA VAL A 8 19.17 -0.94 -8.31
C VAL A 8 20.64 -1.00 -7.86
N GLY A 9 21.52 -1.59 -8.67
CA GLY A 9 22.96 -1.74 -8.39
C GLY A 9 23.72 -0.41 -8.32
N THR A 10 24.85 -0.41 -7.61
CA THR A 10 25.72 0.75 -7.38
C THR A 10 26.14 1.43 -8.70
N ALA A 11 26.46 0.63 -9.73
CA ALA A 11 26.85 1.14 -11.05
C ALA A 11 25.74 1.96 -11.73
N GLY A 12 24.49 1.51 -11.67
CA GLY A 12 23.34 2.25 -12.21
C GLY A 12 23.12 3.58 -11.47
N ARG A 13 23.38 3.64 -10.16
CA ARG A 13 23.29 4.87 -9.37
C ARG A 13 24.41 5.85 -9.70
N LEU A 14 25.64 5.36 -9.84
CA LEU A 14 26.78 6.19 -10.24
C LEU A 14 26.56 6.79 -11.62
N ARG A 15 26.05 6.01 -12.58
CA ARG A 15 25.70 6.53 -13.92
C ARG A 15 24.65 7.64 -13.85
N LYS A 16 23.61 7.47 -13.04
CA LYS A 16 22.55 8.49 -12.85
C LYS A 16 23.09 9.75 -12.16
N LEU A 17 23.98 9.60 -11.18
CA LEU A 17 24.65 10.72 -10.52
C LEU A 17 25.56 11.46 -11.50
N GLY A 18 26.42 10.74 -12.24
CA GLY A 18 27.33 11.30 -13.23
C GLY A 18 26.59 12.08 -14.32
N ALA A 19 25.49 11.54 -14.85
CA ALA A 19 24.66 12.25 -15.83
C ALA A 19 24.04 13.55 -15.26
N ASP A 20 23.52 13.50 -14.03
CA ASP A 20 22.93 14.69 -13.37
C ASP A 20 24.01 15.74 -13.02
N LEU A 21 25.23 15.33 -12.67
CA LEU A 21 26.36 16.24 -12.41
C LEU A 21 26.92 16.84 -13.71
N GLY A 22 27.08 16.03 -14.77
CA GLY A 22 27.55 16.52 -16.08
C GLY A 22 26.60 17.55 -16.69
N THR A 23 25.29 17.29 -16.66
CA THR A 23 24.28 18.27 -17.10
C THR A 23 24.28 19.54 -16.26
N THR A 24 24.53 19.43 -14.95
CA THR A 24 24.67 20.60 -14.07
C THR A 24 25.92 21.42 -14.42
N ALA A 25 27.05 20.76 -14.65
CA ALA A 25 28.30 21.42 -15.01
C ALA A 25 28.18 22.16 -16.36
N LEU A 26 27.53 21.56 -17.36
CA LEU A 26 27.27 22.21 -18.65
C LEU A 26 26.39 23.46 -18.51
N ALA A 27 25.32 23.40 -17.72
CA ALA A 27 24.46 24.56 -17.49
C ALA A 27 25.16 25.66 -16.66
N ALA A 28 26.02 25.29 -15.71
CA ALA A 28 26.85 26.24 -14.96
C ALA A 28 27.91 26.90 -15.85
N LEU A 29 28.55 26.13 -16.74
CA LEU A 29 29.48 26.66 -17.74
C LEU A 29 28.77 27.63 -18.69
N GLY A 30 27.59 27.28 -19.17
CA GLY A 30 26.77 28.15 -20.01
C GLY A 30 26.40 29.46 -19.30
N PHE A 31 26.02 29.39 -18.02
CA PHE A 31 25.80 30.57 -17.19
C PHE A 31 27.06 31.42 -17.02
N GLY A 32 28.23 30.80 -16.82
CA GLY A 32 29.50 31.50 -16.67
C GLY A 32 29.95 32.21 -17.94
N LEU A 33 29.90 31.53 -19.08
CA LEU A 33 30.18 32.10 -20.40
C LEU A 33 29.24 33.27 -20.74
N ALA A 34 27.99 33.24 -20.24
CA ALA A 34 27.05 34.31 -20.45
C ALA A 34 27.45 35.61 -19.76
N LEU A 35 28.13 35.54 -18.61
CA LEU A 35 28.62 36.73 -17.89
C LEU A 35 29.78 37.43 -18.60
N ASP A 36 30.49 36.70 -19.46
CA ASP A 36 31.51 37.21 -20.37
C ASP A 36 30.90 37.63 -21.73
N SER A 37 29.56 37.69 -21.81
CA SER A 37 28.81 37.96 -23.05
C SER A 37 29.17 37.03 -24.21
N SER A 38 29.70 35.84 -23.93
CA SER A 38 30.16 34.89 -24.93
C SER A 38 28.97 34.15 -25.55
N ARG A 39 28.92 34.11 -26.89
CA ARG A 39 27.90 33.34 -27.63
C ARG A 39 27.99 31.83 -27.42
N TRP A 40 29.15 31.32 -26.97
CA TRP A 40 29.32 29.91 -26.60
C TRP A 40 28.47 29.49 -25.40
N SER A 41 27.96 30.46 -24.61
CA SER A 41 26.98 30.21 -23.57
C SER A 41 25.76 29.44 -24.09
N PHE A 42 25.23 29.80 -25.27
CA PHE A 42 24.06 29.15 -25.87
C PHE A 42 24.35 27.70 -26.28
N VAL A 43 25.56 27.39 -26.73
CA VAL A 43 25.98 26.00 -27.06
C VAL A 43 26.03 25.15 -25.80
N ALA A 44 26.66 25.64 -24.73
CA ALA A 44 26.72 24.93 -23.45
C ALA A 44 25.31 24.71 -22.85
N LEU A 45 24.43 25.72 -22.94
CA LEU A 45 23.04 25.62 -22.50
C LEU A 45 22.22 24.65 -23.37
N ALA A 46 22.46 24.58 -24.69
CA ALA A 46 21.84 23.61 -25.58
C ALA A 46 22.21 22.17 -25.21
N LEU A 47 23.49 21.91 -24.92
CA LEU A 47 23.96 20.59 -24.47
C LEU A 47 23.35 20.21 -23.11
N ALA A 48 23.27 21.16 -22.18
CA ALA A 48 22.59 20.93 -20.90
C ALA A 48 21.10 20.61 -21.08
N LEU A 49 20.41 21.35 -21.96
CA LEU A 49 19.01 21.11 -22.33
C LEU A 49 18.82 19.70 -22.89
N ALA A 50 19.66 19.27 -23.85
CA ALA A 50 19.62 17.94 -24.44
C ALA A 50 19.81 16.84 -23.39
N GLY A 51 20.76 17.00 -22.47
CA GLY A 51 20.98 16.06 -21.38
C GLY A 51 19.80 15.99 -20.40
N ILE A 52 19.16 17.12 -20.09
CA ILE A 52 17.93 17.14 -19.26
C ILE A 52 16.79 16.42 -19.99
N GLY A 53 16.60 16.69 -21.28
CA GLY A 53 15.58 16.05 -22.13
C GLY A 53 15.78 14.52 -22.26
N GLY A 54 17.01 14.07 -22.54
CA GLY A 54 17.33 12.64 -22.62
C GLY A 54 17.10 11.91 -21.29
N ARG A 55 17.39 12.58 -20.16
CA ARG A 55 17.09 12.05 -18.83
C ARG A 55 15.59 11.93 -18.59
N LEU A 56 14.80 12.92 -19.01
CA LEU A 56 13.34 12.89 -18.94
C LEU A 56 12.76 11.75 -19.79
N ALA A 57 13.22 11.58 -21.03
CA ALA A 57 12.80 10.50 -21.92
C ALA A 57 13.10 9.12 -21.30
N THR A 58 14.30 8.94 -20.74
CA THR A 58 14.69 7.70 -20.03
C THR A 58 13.75 7.43 -18.84
N MET A 59 13.42 8.45 -18.05
CA MET A 59 12.48 8.30 -16.93
C MET A 59 11.06 7.97 -17.41
N ARG A 60 10.62 8.57 -18.52
CA ARG A 60 9.28 8.37 -19.07
C ARG A 60 9.11 6.94 -19.60
N ASN A 61 10.10 6.42 -20.31
CA ASN A 61 10.11 5.05 -20.82
C ASN A 61 10.10 4.03 -19.68
N ASN A 62 10.77 4.33 -18.57
CA ASN A 62 10.81 3.42 -17.42
C ASN A 62 9.58 3.54 -16.50
N THR A 63 8.95 4.72 -16.43
CA THR A 63 7.86 5.03 -15.48
C THR A 63 6.82 5.99 -16.10
N PRO A 64 5.97 5.51 -17.02
CA PRO A 64 5.04 6.35 -17.77
C PRO A 64 3.89 6.95 -16.93
N GLU A 65 3.62 6.47 -15.72
CA GLU A 65 2.56 7.05 -14.88
C GLU A 65 3.07 8.06 -13.84
N GLN A 66 4.38 8.26 -13.76
CA GLN A 66 4.97 9.09 -12.71
C GLN A 66 4.57 10.57 -12.88
N ASN A 67 4.12 11.20 -11.79
CA ASN A 67 3.96 12.65 -11.72
C ASN A 67 5.35 13.33 -11.74
N LEU A 68 5.57 14.18 -12.75
CA LEU A 68 6.87 14.79 -13.06
C LEU A 68 7.10 16.15 -12.38
N LEU A 69 6.15 16.67 -11.60
CA LEU A 69 6.34 17.94 -10.89
C LEU A 69 7.50 17.87 -9.90
N GLY A 70 8.43 18.82 -10.01
CA GLY A 70 9.66 18.90 -9.23
C GLY A 70 10.78 17.95 -9.68
N VAL A 71 10.63 17.26 -10.82
CA VAL A 71 11.72 16.49 -11.44
C VAL A 71 12.75 17.44 -12.03
N GLN A 72 14.04 17.14 -11.77
CA GLN A 72 15.20 17.94 -12.22
C GLN A 72 15.08 19.44 -11.95
N LEU A 73 14.40 19.82 -10.87
CA LEU A 73 14.04 21.22 -10.61
C LEU A 73 15.26 22.14 -10.47
N GLY A 74 16.35 21.65 -9.87
CA GLY A 74 17.60 22.41 -9.76
C GLY A 74 18.25 22.65 -11.12
N GLN A 75 18.37 21.61 -11.94
CA GLN A 75 18.93 21.71 -13.30
C GLN A 75 18.09 22.61 -14.21
N ARG A 76 16.76 22.48 -14.18
CA ARG A 76 15.84 23.31 -14.97
C ARG A 76 15.90 24.78 -14.54
N ALA A 77 15.99 25.05 -13.24
CA ALA A 77 16.16 26.41 -12.73
C ALA A 77 17.51 27.02 -13.15
N LEU A 78 18.60 26.24 -13.09
CA LEU A 78 19.93 26.65 -13.56
C LEU A 78 19.94 26.95 -15.06
N LEU A 79 19.34 26.07 -15.87
CA LEU A 79 19.21 26.27 -17.31
C LEU A 79 18.43 27.55 -17.62
N GLY A 80 17.27 27.76 -16.98
CA GLY A 80 16.47 28.97 -17.18
C GLY A 80 17.19 30.25 -16.73
N ALA A 81 17.94 30.20 -15.61
CA ALA A 81 18.77 31.31 -15.17
C ALA A 81 19.94 31.60 -16.14
N GLY A 82 20.56 30.55 -16.70
CA GLY A 82 21.58 30.66 -17.74
C GLY A 82 21.05 31.32 -19.01
N VAL A 83 19.89 30.88 -19.50
CA VAL A 83 19.23 31.47 -20.67
C VAL A 83 18.89 32.94 -20.42
N ALA A 84 18.33 33.27 -19.25
CA ALA A 84 18.04 34.66 -18.89
C ALA A 84 19.29 35.53 -18.88
N THR A 85 20.38 35.02 -18.31
CA THR A 85 21.66 35.72 -18.19
C THR A 85 22.28 35.95 -19.57
N ALA A 86 22.31 34.92 -20.42
CA ALA A 86 22.83 35.02 -21.78
C ALA A 86 22.04 36.06 -22.58
N LEU A 87 20.70 35.97 -22.58
CA LEU A 87 19.86 36.96 -23.28
C LEU A 87 20.00 38.38 -22.72
N ALA A 88 20.17 38.55 -21.41
CA ALA A 88 20.32 39.87 -20.80
C ALA A 88 21.64 40.55 -21.19
N LEU A 89 22.72 39.78 -21.35
CA LEU A 89 24.07 40.31 -21.54
C LEU A 89 24.55 40.30 -22.99
N THR A 90 24.02 39.41 -23.84
CA THR A 90 24.41 39.35 -25.27
C THR A 90 23.50 40.16 -26.20
N SER A 91 22.34 40.61 -25.72
CA SER A 91 21.39 41.38 -26.53
C SER A 91 21.50 42.89 -26.22
N PRO A 92 21.53 43.76 -27.24
CA PRO A 92 21.72 45.19 -27.03
C PRO A 92 20.48 45.87 -26.43
N GLY A 93 20.71 46.78 -25.47
CA GLY A 93 19.74 47.73 -24.97
C GLY A 93 18.96 47.31 -23.70
N PRO A 94 18.45 48.29 -22.92
CA PRO A 94 17.79 48.03 -21.63
C PRO A 94 16.48 47.23 -21.76
N ALA A 95 15.81 47.30 -22.92
CA ALA A 95 14.61 46.51 -23.20
C ALA A 95 14.90 45.00 -23.21
N ALA A 96 16.09 44.58 -23.65
CA ALA A 96 16.50 43.18 -23.65
C ALA A 96 16.69 42.65 -22.22
N GLY A 97 17.30 43.45 -21.33
CA GLY A 97 17.44 43.12 -19.90
C GLY A 97 16.10 42.97 -19.18
N TRP A 98 15.13 43.85 -19.47
CA TRP A 98 13.77 43.73 -18.93
C TRP A 98 13.02 42.50 -19.46
N ALA A 99 13.14 42.21 -20.77
CA ALA A 99 12.56 41.02 -21.37
C ALA A 99 13.15 39.73 -20.77
N ALA A 100 14.48 39.66 -20.62
CA ALA A 100 15.15 38.56 -19.97
C ALA A 100 14.73 38.42 -18.48
N GLY A 101 14.56 39.53 -17.77
CA GLY A 101 14.05 39.55 -16.40
C GLY A 101 12.62 39.04 -16.27
N LEU A 102 11.72 39.44 -17.18
CA LEU A 102 10.35 38.96 -17.21
C LEU A 102 10.28 37.46 -17.55
N GLY A 103 11.05 37.01 -18.54
CA GLY A 103 11.17 35.60 -18.89
C GLY A 103 11.69 34.75 -17.72
N LEU A 104 12.69 35.25 -16.99
CA LEU A 104 13.22 34.63 -15.76
C LEU A 104 12.14 34.49 -14.68
N LEU A 105 11.40 35.57 -14.40
CA LEU A 105 10.34 35.60 -13.40
C LEU A 105 9.21 34.61 -13.74
N VAL A 106 8.81 34.56 -15.01
CA VAL A 106 7.73 33.68 -15.47
C VAL A 106 8.17 32.22 -15.48
N LEU A 107 9.26 31.89 -16.18
CA LEU A 107 9.72 30.51 -16.35
C LEU A 107 10.29 29.95 -15.04
N VAL A 108 11.31 30.60 -14.46
CA VAL A 108 11.97 30.08 -13.26
C VAL A 108 11.09 30.28 -12.02
N GLY A 109 10.32 31.38 -11.92
CA GLY A 109 9.30 31.50 -10.88
C GLY A 109 8.22 30.43 -10.98
N GLY A 110 7.78 30.10 -12.21
CA GLY A 110 6.87 28.99 -12.48
C GLY A 110 7.43 27.62 -12.06
N LEU A 111 8.72 27.35 -12.31
CA LEU A 111 9.44 26.16 -11.85
C LEU A 111 9.46 26.10 -10.32
N MET A 112 9.90 27.17 -9.67
CA MET A 112 10.01 27.26 -8.22
C MET A 112 8.66 27.15 -7.51
N TYR A 113 7.55 27.36 -8.23
CA TYR A 113 6.20 27.17 -7.72
C TYR A 113 5.69 25.71 -7.78
N GLU A 114 6.29 24.84 -8.62
CA GLU A 114 5.88 23.42 -8.76
C GLU A 114 5.81 22.63 -7.44
N PRO A 115 6.74 22.78 -6.47
CA PRO A 115 6.67 22.08 -5.19
C PRO A 115 5.40 22.41 -4.37
N TYR A 116 4.73 23.53 -4.66
CA TYR A 116 3.48 23.92 -4.00
C TYR A 116 2.25 23.41 -4.76
N LEU A 117 2.36 23.19 -6.07
CA LEU A 117 1.33 22.54 -6.89
C LEU A 117 1.28 21.03 -6.67
N ARG A 118 2.45 20.42 -6.48
CA ARG A 118 2.59 18.96 -6.39
C ARG A 118 1.72 18.32 -5.29
N PRO A 119 1.68 18.80 -4.04
CA PRO A 119 0.84 18.19 -3.01
C PRO A 119 -0.64 18.14 -3.39
N GLY A 120 -1.18 19.21 -4.00
CA GLY A 120 -2.56 19.24 -4.50
C GLY A 120 -2.78 18.23 -5.62
N SER A 121 -1.82 18.12 -6.55
CA SER A 121 -1.91 17.18 -7.67
C SER A 121 -1.88 15.71 -7.22
N LEU A 122 -1.37 15.45 -6.02
CA LEU A 122 -1.32 14.13 -5.38
C LEU A 122 -2.50 13.88 -4.42
N VAL A 123 -3.35 14.88 -4.15
CA VAL A 123 -4.57 14.67 -3.38
C VAL A 123 -5.49 13.74 -4.17
N ARG A 124 -5.77 12.58 -3.56
CA ARG A 124 -6.70 11.61 -4.12
C ARG A 124 -8.10 11.93 -3.61
N VAL A 125 -9.03 12.21 -4.51
CA VAL A 125 -10.47 12.27 -4.20
C VAL A 125 -11.02 10.85 -4.16
N THR A 126 -11.82 10.47 -3.17
CA THR A 126 -12.46 9.14 -3.16
C THR A 126 -13.30 8.94 -4.42
N VAL A 127 -13.19 7.77 -5.05
CA VAL A 127 -14.01 7.40 -6.22
C VAL A 127 -15.38 6.94 -5.74
N VAL A 128 -16.44 7.52 -6.33
CA VAL A 128 -17.84 7.18 -6.08
C VAL A 128 -18.56 7.25 -7.42
N ALA A 129 -18.88 6.09 -8.00
CA ALA A 129 -19.60 6.00 -9.26
C ALA A 129 -20.97 5.35 -9.03
N ASN A 130 -21.94 5.71 -9.87
CA ASN A 130 -23.28 5.12 -9.93
C ASN A 130 -24.08 5.13 -8.61
N LEU A 131 -23.66 5.93 -7.62
CA LEU A 131 -24.41 6.11 -6.37
C LEU A 131 -25.34 7.32 -6.52
N PRO A 132 -26.68 7.13 -6.49
CA PRO A 132 -27.62 8.24 -6.58
C PRO A 132 -27.34 9.32 -5.51
N GLY A 133 -27.44 10.60 -5.89
CA GLY A 133 -27.21 11.73 -4.97
C GLY A 133 -25.75 12.14 -4.77
N VAL A 134 -24.76 11.44 -5.37
CA VAL A 134 -23.36 11.86 -5.35
C VAL A 134 -22.89 12.23 -6.75
N VAL A 135 -22.57 13.51 -6.95
CA VAL A 135 -21.96 13.99 -8.19
C VAL A 135 -20.44 13.96 -8.05
N GLN A 136 -19.79 13.04 -8.77
CA GLN A 136 -18.34 13.00 -8.82
C GLN A 136 -17.82 13.99 -9.85
N ALA A 137 -16.99 14.95 -9.42
CA ALA A 137 -16.27 15.81 -10.36
C ALA A 137 -15.33 14.95 -11.25
N PRO A 138 -15.15 15.33 -12.53
CA PRO A 138 -14.30 14.59 -13.44
C PRO A 138 -12.87 14.46 -12.91
N PRO A 139 -12.16 13.37 -13.23
CA PRO A 139 -10.78 13.19 -12.80
C PRO A 139 -9.91 14.34 -13.33
N GLY A 140 -9.28 15.11 -12.44
CA GLY A 140 -8.40 16.21 -12.85
C GLY A 140 -7.23 15.70 -13.69
N ARG A 141 -6.77 16.50 -14.66
CA ARG A 141 -5.80 16.08 -15.68
C ARG A 141 -4.39 16.04 -15.10
N ASN A 142 -3.60 15.00 -15.42
CA ASN A 142 -2.18 14.99 -15.07
C ASN A 142 -1.39 15.78 -16.11
N LEU A 143 -1.28 17.10 -15.90
CA LEU A 143 -0.55 18.00 -16.80
C LEU A 143 0.96 18.07 -16.53
N SER A 144 1.51 17.18 -15.69
CA SER A 144 2.91 17.28 -15.26
C SER A 144 3.90 17.09 -16.41
N LEU A 145 3.60 16.25 -17.40
CA LEU A 145 4.45 16.09 -18.58
C LEU A 145 4.42 17.34 -19.45
N GLN A 146 3.23 17.88 -19.75
CA GLN A 146 3.06 19.10 -20.54
C GLN A 146 3.78 20.28 -19.90
N MET A 147 3.77 20.39 -18.56
CA MET A 147 4.53 21.42 -17.85
C MET A 147 6.04 21.26 -18.02
N VAL A 148 6.59 20.06 -17.81
CA VAL A 148 8.04 19.85 -17.94
C VAL A 148 8.50 20.04 -19.38
N VAL A 149 7.78 19.48 -20.36
CA VAL A 149 8.09 19.65 -21.79
C VAL A 149 7.95 21.10 -22.21
N GLY A 150 6.89 21.79 -21.77
CA GLY A 150 6.70 23.22 -22.06
C GLY A 150 7.83 24.09 -21.51
N ASP A 151 8.34 23.79 -20.33
CA ASP A 151 9.48 24.54 -19.77
C ASP A 151 10.80 24.26 -20.50
N LEU A 152 11.02 23.03 -20.96
CA LEU A 152 12.18 22.69 -21.80
C LEU A 152 12.07 23.33 -23.19
N ALA A 153 10.88 23.37 -23.77
CA ALA A 153 10.60 24.06 -25.03
C ALA A 153 10.83 25.58 -24.88
N ALA A 154 10.36 26.19 -23.79
CA ALA A 154 10.62 27.60 -23.52
C ALA A 154 12.12 27.89 -23.35
N ALA A 155 12.87 27.00 -22.68
CA ALA A 155 14.32 27.11 -22.61
C ALA A 155 15.00 26.95 -23.99
N ALA A 156 14.56 26.00 -24.82
CA ALA A 156 15.01 25.84 -26.21
C ALA A 156 14.81 27.12 -27.03
N VAL A 157 13.62 27.73 -26.94
CA VAL A 157 13.31 28.99 -27.64
C VAL A 157 14.28 30.08 -27.19
N GLY A 158 14.53 30.21 -25.88
CA GLY A 158 15.48 31.21 -25.38
C GLY A 158 16.92 30.98 -25.86
N VAL A 159 17.36 29.72 -25.91
CA VAL A 159 18.67 29.35 -26.47
C VAL A 159 18.76 29.69 -27.96
N LEU A 160 17.74 29.32 -28.74
CA LEU A 160 17.69 29.54 -30.19
C LEU A 160 17.64 31.03 -30.53
N VAL A 161 16.74 31.78 -29.88
CA VAL A 161 16.59 33.23 -30.07
C VAL A 161 17.89 33.95 -29.75
N GLY A 162 18.53 33.63 -28.62
CA GLY A 162 19.78 34.25 -28.24
C GLY A 162 20.94 33.91 -29.18
N PHE A 163 21.04 32.65 -29.61
CA PHE A 163 22.08 32.21 -30.56
C PHE A 163 21.95 32.90 -31.93
N LEU A 164 20.71 33.04 -32.43
CA LEU A 164 20.42 33.68 -33.72
C LEU A 164 20.39 35.22 -33.62
N GLY A 165 20.56 35.82 -32.44
CA GLY A 165 20.47 37.27 -32.24
C GLY A 165 19.05 37.84 -32.36
N GLY A 166 18.01 37.02 -32.17
CA GLY A 166 16.62 37.44 -32.18
C GLY A 166 16.21 38.20 -30.91
N SER A 167 15.03 38.82 -30.97
CA SER A 167 14.46 39.59 -29.84
C SER A 167 14.14 38.69 -28.63
N PRO A 168 14.63 38.99 -27.40
CA PRO A 168 14.32 38.21 -26.19
C PRO A 168 12.83 38.15 -25.83
N TRP A 169 11.99 39.01 -26.41
CA TRP A 169 10.54 38.96 -26.24
C TRP A 169 9.91 37.66 -26.78
N TRP A 170 10.53 37.00 -27.76
CA TRP A 170 10.11 35.67 -28.19
C TRP A 170 10.26 34.63 -27.08
N TRP A 171 11.30 34.77 -26.26
CA TRP A 171 11.46 33.93 -25.07
C TRP A 171 10.42 34.26 -23.98
N VAL A 172 10.07 35.54 -23.79
CA VAL A 172 8.98 35.95 -22.89
C VAL A 172 7.66 35.31 -23.31
N LEU A 173 7.31 35.35 -24.60
CA LEU A 173 6.10 34.72 -25.13
C LEU A 173 6.10 33.21 -24.86
N ALA A 174 7.23 32.53 -25.12
CA ALA A 174 7.37 31.10 -24.81
C ALA A 174 7.26 30.81 -23.30
N ALA A 175 7.84 31.66 -22.44
CA ALA A 175 7.72 31.55 -20.99
C ALA A 175 6.27 31.75 -20.52
N LEU A 176 5.55 32.73 -21.06
CA LEU A 176 4.14 33.01 -20.74
C LEU A 176 3.23 31.83 -21.12
N ALA A 177 3.48 31.16 -22.24
CA ALA A 177 2.74 29.96 -22.63
C ALA A 177 2.81 28.84 -21.56
N THR A 178 3.90 28.78 -20.79
CA THR A 178 4.05 27.79 -19.71
C THR A 178 3.14 28.05 -18.49
N VAL A 179 2.49 29.23 -18.39
CA VAL A 179 1.58 29.59 -17.28
C VAL A 179 0.24 28.88 -17.40
N LEU A 180 -0.27 28.65 -18.62
CA LEU A 180 -1.57 28.01 -18.86
C LEU A 180 -1.74 26.62 -18.22
N PRO A 181 -0.81 25.65 -18.41
CA PRO A 181 -0.93 24.35 -17.74
C PRO A 181 -0.82 24.48 -16.21
N ARG A 182 -0.07 25.47 -15.68
CA ARG A 182 0.02 25.74 -14.24
C ARG A 182 -1.30 26.24 -13.67
N LEU A 183 -1.96 27.19 -14.32
CA LEU A 183 -3.28 27.69 -13.91
C LEU A 183 -4.33 26.58 -13.92
N SER A 184 -4.30 25.71 -14.93
CA SER A 184 -5.14 24.51 -14.99
C SER A 184 -4.90 23.58 -13.79
N VAL A 185 -3.65 23.31 -13.43
CA VAL A 185 -3.33 22.51 -12.22
C VAL A 185 -3.78 23.21 -10.93
N VAL A 186 -3.68 24.55 -10.84
CA VAL A 186 -4.21 25.30 -9.68
C VAL A 186 -5.73 25.15 -9.57
N ARG A 187 -6.46 25.28 -10.69
CA ARG A 187 -7.91 25.09 -10.76
C ARG A 187 -8.29 23.66 -10.34
N ASP A 188 -7.63 22.66 -10.90
CA ASP A 188 -7.85 21.24 -10.57
C ASP A 188 -7.58 20.95 -9.08
N ASN A 189 -6.49 21.51 -8.53
CA ASN A 189 -6.17 21.36 -7.12
C ASN A 189 -7.23 22.00 -6.21
N ARG A 190 -7.77 23.16 -6.59
CA ARG A 190 -8.87 23.82 -5.85
C ARG A 190 -10.15 22.99 -5.93
N ALA A 191 -10.51 22.50 -7.10
CA ALA A 191 -11.69 21.65 -7.29
C ALA A 191 -11.59 20.36 -6.46
N ARG A 192 -10.45 19.66 -6.51
CA ARG A 192 -10.19 18.47 -5.68
C ARG A 192 -10.27 18.77 -4.19
N ALA A 193 -9.73 19.91 -3.74
CA ALA A 193 -9.78 20.30 -2.34
C ALA A 193 -11.21 20.60 -1.85
N ALA A 194 -12.05 21.20 -2.70
CA ALA A 194 -13.47 21.39 -2.42
C ALA A 194 -14.20 20.04 -2.35
N GLN A 195 -13.97 19.16 -3.32
CA GLN A 195 -14.61 17.85 -3.35
C GLN A 195 -14.25 16.98 -2.13
N VAL A 196 -12.98 16.95 -1.71
CA VAL A 196 -12.55 16.23 -0.49
C VAL A 196 -13.23 16.75 0.78
N LYS A 197 -13.60 18.04 0.80
CA LYS A 197 -14.28 18.66 1.94
C LYS A 197 -15.76 18.24 2.01
N ASP A 198 -16.43 18.20 0.87
CA ASP A 198 -17.90 18.05 0.81
C ASP A 198 -18.35 16.58 0.66
N LEU A 199 -17.56 15.76 -0.03
CA LEU A 199 -17.87 14.36 -0.35
C LEU A 199 -18.25 13.50 0.86
N PRO A 200 -17.57 13.55 2.04
CA PRO A 200 -17.95 12.71 3.17
C PRO A 200 -19.41 12.90 3.63
N GLY A 201 -19.94 14.14 3.54
CA GLY A 201 -21.33 14.42 3.92
C GLY A 201 -22.35 14.16 2.82
N GLN A 202 -21.91 14.03 1.56
CA GLN A 202 -22.76 13.56 0.46
C GLN A 202 -22.84 12.03 0.48
N LEU A 203 -21.70 11.37 0.67
CA LEU A 203 -21.60 9.91 0.73
C LEU A 203 -22.44 9.32 1.87
N ASP A 204 -22.36 9.89 3.07
CA ASP A 204 -23.14 9.44 4.24
C ASP A 204 -24.66 9.44 3.98
N ARG A 205 -25.17 10.53 3.38
CA ARG A 205 -26.58 10.65 3.00
C ARG A 205 -26.95 9.71 1.86
N ALA A 206 -26.17 9.70 0.79
CA ALA A 206 -26.47 8.87 -0.39
C ALA A 206 -26.45 7.36 -0.09
N VAL A 207 -25.57 6.90 0.79
CA VAL A 207 -25.56 5.48 1.24
C VAL A 207 -26.79 5.18 2.09
N ALA A 208 -27.18 6.11 2.98
CA ALA A 208 -28.40 6.00 3.76
C ALA A 208 -29.66 6.03 2.89
N ASP A 209 -29.68 6.78 1.79
CA ASP A 209 -30.82 6.82 0.87
C ASP A 209 -30.88 5.57 -0.01
N TYR A 210 -29.73 5.04 -0.45
CA TYR A 210 -29.64 3.85 -1.30
C TYR A 210 -29.96 2.54 -0.54
N GLN A 211 -29.72 2.49 0.78
CA GLN A 211 -29.99 1.31 1.64
C GLN A 211 -29.46 -0.01 1.04
N PRO A 212 -28.15 -0.14 0.77
CA PRO A 212 -27.58 -1.38 0.22
C PRO A 212 -27.79 -2.56 1.18
N GLU A 213 -28.11 -3.73 0.63
CA GLU A 213 -28.27 -4.99 1.37
C GLU A 213 -27.05 -5.89 1.21
N LEU A 214 -26.42 -5.86 0.02
CA LEU A 214 -25.26 -6.68 -0.33
C LEU A 214 -24.04 -5.82 -0.68
N ALA A 215 -22.87 -6.21 -0.18
CA ALA A 215 -21.59 -5.67 -0.61
C ALA A 215 -20.81 -6.69 -1.44
N LEU A 216 -20.38 -6.34 -2.65
CA LEU A 216 -19.32 -7.07 -3.35
C LEU A 216 -17.99 -6.35 -3.07
N TYR A 217 -17.18 -6.93 -2.18
CA TYR A 217 -16.00 -6.30 -1.63
C TYR A 217 -14.72 -6.86 -2.26
N SER A 218 -13.85 -5.97 -2.75
CA SER A 218 -12.52 -6.36 -3.24
C SER A 218 -11.43 -5.44 -2.70
N SER A 219 -10.38 -6.05 -2.15
CA SER A 219 -9.16 -5.33 -1.78
C SER A 219 -8.02 -5.44 -2.79
N TRP A 220 -8.33 -5.93 -4.00
CA TRP A 220 -7.37 -6.04 -5.09
C TRP A 220 -6.80 -4.66 -5.49
N PRO A 221 -5.48 -4.53 -5.64
CA PRO A 221 -4.84 -3.22 -5.80
C PRO A 221 -4.91 -2.66 -7.23
N GLU A 222 -5.06 -3.52 -8.25
CA GLU A 222 -4.87 -3.14 -9.65
C GLU A 222 -6.19 -3.13 -10.44
N ALA A 223 -6.17 -2.52 -11.63
CA ALA A 223 -7.37 -2.35 -12.47
C ALA A 223 -7.78 -3.66 -13.16
N ASP A 224 -6.82 -4.55 -13.41
CA ASP A 224 -7.00 -5.86 -14.02
C ASP A 224 -7.95 -6.77 -13.22
N GLY A 225 -8.10 -6.57 -11.91
CA GLY A 225 -9.05 -7.30 -11.07
C GLY A 225 -10.53 -6.98 -11.31
N ALA A 226 -10.86 -6.07 -12.25
CA ALA A 226 -12.24 -5.73 -12.56
C ALA A 226 -13.08 -6.95 -13.00
N HIS A 227 -12.49 -7.86 -13.79
CA HIS A 227 -13.16 -9.08 -14.27
C HIS A 227 -13.66 -9.97 -13.12
N GLN A 228 -12.92 -10.01 -11.99
CA GLN A 228 -13.29 -10.81 -10.82
C GLN A 228 -14.56 -10.29 -10.15
N VAL A 229 -14.87 -9.00 -10.29
CA VAL A 229 -16.10 -8.40 -9.76
C VAL A 229 -17.24 -8.56 -10.76
N THR A 230 -16.99 -8.22 -12.04
CA THR A 230 -18.03 -8.22 -13.08
C THR A 230 -18.58 -9.62 -13.36
N MET A 231 -17.80 -10.69 -13.18
CA MET A 231 -18.27 -12.07 -13.38
C MET A 231 -19.30 -12.56 -12.35
N TRP A 232 -19.40 -11.91 -11.18
CA TRP A 232 -20.34 -12.29 -10.12
C TRP A 232 -21.53 -11.35 -10.02
N LEU A 233 -21.37 -10.11 -10.48
CA LEU A 233 -22.37 -9.07 -10.30
C LEU A 233 -23.75 -9.42 -10.91
N PRO A 234 -23.85 -9.95 -12.15
CA PRO A 234 -25.15 -10.32 -12.74
C PRO A 234 -25.93 -11.33 -11.87
N TYR A 235 -25.23 -12.28 -11.26
CA TYR A 235 -25.84 -13.31 -10.41
C TYR A 235 -26.27 -12.78 -9.06
N LEU A 236 -25.53 -11.82 -8.50
CA LEU A 236 -25.95 -11.12 -7.29
C LEU A 236 -27.19 -10.24 -7.56
N GLN A 237 -27.26 -9.58 -8.72
CA GLN A 237 -28.43 -8.77 -9.12
C GLN A 237 -29.69 -9.62 -9.31
N ARG A 238 -29.56 -10.86 -9.81
CA ARG A 238 -30.69 -11.83 -9.92
C ARG A 238 -31.34 -12.18 -8.58
N SER A 239 -30.70 -11.91 -7.45
CA SER A 239 -31.33 -12.06 -6.12
C SER A 239 -32.38 -10.99 -5.81
N GLY A 240 -32.48 -9.93 -6.61
CA GLY A 240 -33.39 -8.80 -6.40
C GLY A 240 -32.96 -7.84 -5.27
N ARG A 241 -31.79 -8.07 -4.65
CA ARG A 241 -31.27 -7.26 -3.53
C ARG A 241 -30.43 -6.08 -4.01
N ARG A 242 -30.49 -4.96 -3.29
CA ARG A 242 -29.68 -3.77 -3.62
C ARG A 242 -28.19 -4.04 -3.33
N CYS A 243 -27.38 -4.03 -4.38
CA CYS A 243 -25.96 -4.34 -4.32
C CYS A 243 -25.08 -3.08 -4.39
N MET A 244 -23.95 -3.10 -3.69
CA MET A 244 -22.90 -2.07 -3.79
C MET A 244 -21.53 -2.73 -3.93
N VAL A 245 -20.70 -2.23 -4.83
CA VAL A 245 -19.30 -2.64 -4.94
C VAL A 245 -18.43 -1.74 -4.07
N ILE A 246 -17.71 -2.34 -3.13
CA ILE A 246 -16.77 -1.64 -2.24
C ILE A 246 -15.35 -2.07 -2.57
N THR A 247 -14.50 -1.12 -2.95
CA THR A 247 -13.11 -1.41 -3.32
C THR A 247 -12.11 -0.68 -2.43
N ARG A 248 -10.95 -1.29 -2.18
CA ARG A 248 -9.84 -0.61 -1.46
C ARG A 248 -8.91 0.18 -2.38
N SER A 249 -9.05 0.00 -3.70
CA SER A 249 -8.16 0.58 -4.69
C SER A 249 -8.89 1.55 -5.61
N ARG A 250 -8.30 2.74 -5.77
CA ARG A 250 -8.73 3.71 -6.78
C ARG A 250 -8.67 3.12 -8.19
N ALA A 251 -7.63 2.35 -8.52
CA ALA A 251 -7.45 1.82 -9.87
C ALA A 251 -8.60 0.87 -10.22
N LEU A 252 -8.93 -0.03 -9.30
CA LEU A 252 -10.06 -0.94 -9.43
C LEU A 252 -11.40 -0.19 -9.46
N ALA A 253 -11.63 0.76 -8.54
CA ALA A 253 -12.87 1.55 -8.53
C ALA A 253 -13.10 2.29 -9.85
N SER A 254 -12.05 2.92 -10.38
CA SER A 254 -12.12 3.66 -11.64
C SER A 254 -12.29 2.75 -12.86
N ALA A 255 -11.72 1.55 -12.84
CA ALA A 255 -11.91 0.55 -13.90
C ALA A 255 -13.32 -0.05 -13.89
N LEU A 256 -13.91 -0.24 -12.70
CA LEU A 256 -15.26 -0.78 -12.56
C LEU A 256 -16.36 0.24 -12.85
N ALA A 257 -16.13 1.52 -12.54
CA ALA A 257 -17.12 2.59 -12.72
C ALA A 257 -17.84 2.59 -14.10
N PRO A 258 -17.16 2.43 -15.25
CA PRO A 258 -17.82 2.37 -16.56
C PRO A 258 -18.35 0.98 -16.95
N LEU A 259 -18.03 -0.08 -16.18
CA LEU A 259 -18.35 -1.47 -16.54
C LEU A 259 -19.61 -2.00 -15.84
N VAL A 260 -20.11 -1.30 -14.83
CA VAL A 260 -21.24 -1.74 -14.00
C VAL A 260 -22.25 -0.63 -13.82
N ASP A 261 -23.48 -1.00 -13.52
CA ASP A 261 -24.63 -0.12 -13.27
C ASP A 261 -24.89 0.09 -11.76
N VAL A 262 -24.33 -0.76 -10.90
CA VAL A 262 -24.44 -0.64 -9.44
C VAL A 262 -23.47 0.40 -8.85
N PRO A 263 -23.75 0.97 -7.66
CA PRO A 263 -22.83 1.86 -6.96
C PRO A 263 -21.44 1.25 -6.73
N VAL A 264 -20.38 1.99 -7.09
CA VAL A 264 -18.98 1.62 -6.84
C VAL A 264 -18.32 2.66 -5.95
N VAL A 265 -17.81 2.25 -4.78
CA VAL A 265 -17.19 3.16 -3.81
C VAL A 265 -15.78 2.72 -3.39
N GLU A 266 -14.82 3.65 -3.45
CA GLU A 266 -13.47 3.47 -2.88
C GLU A 266 -13.50 3.68 -1.36
N ALA A 267 -13.14 2.68 -0.56
CA ALA A 267 -12.98 2.78 0.89
C ALA A 267 -11.50 2.71 1.28
N ARG A 268 -10.91 3.79 1.82
CA ARG A 268 -9.46 3.86 2.12
C ARG A 268 -9.11 3.44 3.52
N GLY A 269 -10.04 3.53 4.45
CA GLY A 269 -9.82 3.13 5.84
C GLY A 269 -11.09 2.61 6.52
N PRO A 270 -10.96 2.10 7.75
CA PRO A 270 -12.10 1.67 8.54
C PRO A 270 -13.15 2.77 8.75
N GLU A 271 -12.75 4.04 8.83
CA GLU A 271 -13.72 5.15 8.95
C GLU A 271 -14.62 5.32 7.72
N ASP A 272 -14.15 4.89 6.53
CA ASP A 272 -14.99 4.91 5.32
C ASP A 272 -15.93 3.69 5.33
N LEU A 273 -15.45 2.53 5.80
CA LEU A 273 -16.27 1.33 5.93
C LEU A 273 -17.41 1.51 6.94
N ASP A 274 -17.18 2.21 8.05
CA ASP A 274 -18.24 2.57 9.02
C ASP A 274 -19.45 3.26 8.34
N VAL A 275 -19.21 4.04 7.28
CA VAL A 275 -20.26 4.72 6.50
C VAL A 275 -20.88 3.78 5.47
N LEU A 276 -20.06 2.91 4.86
CA LEU A 276 -20.47 2.00 3.79
C LEU A 276 -21.13 0.71 4.30
N THR A 277 -21.20 0.49 5.62
CA THR A 277 -21.89 -0.65 6.23
C THR A 277 -23.11 -0.16 7.04
N PRO A 278 -24.15 0.40 6.39
CA PRO A 278 -25.36 0.81 7.09
C PRO A 278 -26.10 -0.41 7.67
N PRO A 279 -27.04 -0.23 8.61
CA PRO A 279 -27.81 -1.34 9.20
C PRO A 279 -28.59 -2.21 8.19
N SER A 280 -28.88 -1.68 7.00
CA SER A 280 -29.51 -2.43 5.90
C SER A 280 -28.60 -3.49 5.31
N MET A 281 -27.28 -3.31 5.37
CA MET A 281 -26.31 -4.25 4.80
C MET A 281 -26.27 -5.52 5.64
N LYS A 282 -26.51 -6.67 5.01
CA LYS A 282 -26.62 -7.99 5.68
C LYS A 282 -25.47 -8.91 5.35
N ALA A 283 -24.91 -8.83 4.14
CA ALA A 283 -23.85 -9.73 3.70
C ALA A 283 -22.80 -9.03 2.84
N ALA A 284 -21.57 -9.54 2.90
CA ALA A 284 -20.46 -9.12 2.07
C ALA A 284 -19.83 -10.32 1.34
N PHE A 285 -19.68 -10.21 0.03
CA PHE A 285 -19.16 -11.22 -0.88
C PHE A 285 -17.75 -10.84 -1.33
N TYR A 286 -16.86 -11.84 -1.42
CA TYR A 286 -15.44 -11.62 -1.71
C TYR A 286 -14.97 -12.45 -2.92
N PRO A 287 -14.64 -11.83 -4.07
CA PRO A 287 -14.25 -12.55 -5.29
C PRO A 287 -12.77 -12.97 -5.30
N ASN A 288 -11.99 -12.58 -4.29
CA ASN A 288 -10.57 -12.94 -4.19
C ASN A 288 -10.09 -12.98 -2.73
N ALA A 289 -8.99 -13.68 -2.49
CA ALA A 289 -8.37 -13.87 -1.18
C ALA A 289 -7.36 -12.75 -0.84
N SER A 290 -7.70 -11.50 -1.13
CA SER A 290 -6.78 -10.39 -0.93
C SER A 290 -6.53 -10.11 0.56
N SER A 291 -5.25 -9.90 0.92
CA SER A 291 -4.82 -9.57 2.29
C SER A 291 -5.52 -8.38 2.96
N GLY A 292 -6.14 -7.48 2.19
CA GLY A 292 -6.89 -6.35 2.72
C GLY A 292 -8.30 -6.69 3.22
N ASN A 293 -8.82 -7.88 2.90
CA ASN A 293 -10.20 -8.30 3.19
C ASN A 293 -10.51 -8.35 4.70
N GLY A 294 -9.50 -8.65 5.52
CA GLY A 294 -9.63 -8.67 6.99
C GLY A 294 -10.12 -7.35 7.59
N LEU A 295 -10.07 -6.23 6.85
CA LEU A 295 -10.60 -4.96 7.33
C LEU A 295 -12.13 -4.88 7.31
N LEU A 296 -12.82 -5.55 6.38
CA LEU A 296 -14.29 -5.64 6.38
C LEU A 296 -14.79 -6.85 7.18
N VAL A 297 -14.04 -7.96 7.22
CA VAL A 297 -14.39 -9.19 7.97
C VAL A 297 -14.59 -8.97 9.48
N ARG A 298 -14.09 -7.86 10.03
CA ARG A 298 -14.31 -7.50 11.43
C ARG A 298 -15.73 -7.00 11.75
N TYR A 299 -16.53 -6.66 10.73
CA TYR A 299 -17.88 -6.12 10.90
C TYR A 299 -18.86 -7.29 11.10
N GLN A 300 -18.86 -7.86 12.32
CA GLN A 300 -19.59 -9.08 12.70
C GLN A 300 -21.12 -9.02 12.50
N GLN A 301 -21.68 -7.84 12.26
CA GLN A 301 -23.08 -7.71 11.85
C GLN A 301 -23.35 -8.13 10.40
N LEU A 302 -22.32 -8.47 9.63
CA LEU A 302 -22.42 -8.94 8.26
C LEU A 302 -22.09 -10.43 8.20
N THR A 303 -22.82 -11.18 7.38
CA THR A 303 -22.37 -12.51 6.96
C THR A 303 -21.33 -12.36 5.86
N HIS A 304 -20.12 -12.86 6.09
CA HIS A 304 -19.01 -12.77 5.14
C HIS A 304 -18.89 -14.05 4.30
N VAL A 305 -19.04 -13.91 2.98
CA VAL A 305 -19.09 -15.03 2.03
C VAL A 305 -17.93 -14.96 1.05
N PHE A 306 -17.05 -15.96 1.07
CA PHE A 306 -16.03 -16.10 0.03
C PHE A 306 -16.61 -16.72 -1.24
N LEU A 307 -16.29 -16.15 -2.40
CA LEU A 307 -16.68 -16.64 -3.72
C LEU A 307 -15.48 -17.16 -4.53
N GLY A 308 -14.36 -16.43 -4.51
CA GLY A 308 -13.25 -16.68 -5.44
C GLY A 308 -13.56 -16.24 -6.87
N HIS A 309 -12.69 -16.59 -7.82
CA HIS A 309 -12.83 -16.24 -9.25
C HIS A 309 -12.48 -17.42 -10.18
N GLY A 310 -12.49 -18.63 -9.64
CA GLY A 310 -12.15 -19.87 -10.32
C GLY A 310 -12.03 -21.01 -9.31
N ASP A 311 -12.55 -22.18 -9.64
CA ASP A 311 -12.25 -23.41 -8.90
C ASP A 311 -11.22 -24.22 -9.68
N SER A 312 -10.14 -24.62 -9.02
CA SER A 312 -9.03 -25.37 -9.62
C SER A 312 -8.19 -26.02 -8.52
N ASP A 313 -7.27 -26.89 -8.88
CA ASP A 313 -6.37 -27.57 -7.94
C ASP A 313 -5.10 -26.76 -7.62
N LYS A 314 -5.15 -25.43 -7.79
CA LYS A 314 -4.04 -24.52 -7.48
C LYS A 314 -4.05 -24.06 -6.02
N PRO A 315 -2.88 -23.70 -5.43
CA PRO A 315 -2.80 -23.17 -4.06
C PRO A 315 -3.73 -22.01 -3.73
N THR A 316 -4.11 -21.20 -4.72
CA THR A 316 -5.08 -20.10 -4.55
C THR A 316 -6.49 -20.59 -4.19
N SER A 317 -6.86 -21.81 -4.58
CA SER A 317 -8.18 -22.41 -4.35
C SER A 317 -8.28 -23.19 -3.03
N PHE A 318 -7.18 -23.35 -2.29
CA PHE A 318 -7.15 -23.91 -0.93
C PHE A 318 -6.40 -23.00 0.05
N ASN A 319 -6.48 -21.68 -0.12
CA ASN A 319 -5.74 -20.72 0.70
C ASN A 319 -6.26 -20.66 2.15
N PRO A 320 -5.39 -20.75 3.19
CA PRO A 320 -5.80 -20.68 4.60
C PRO A 320 -6.57 -19.40 4.99
N THR A 321 -6.37 -18.32 4.24
CA THR A 321 -7.09 -17.06 4.50
C THR A 321 -8.60 -17.21 4.32
N HIS A 322 -9.09 -18.22 3.60
CA HIS A 322 -10.53 -18.47 3.46
C HIS A 322 -11.19 -18.84 4.80
N ALA A 323 -10.42 -19.32 5.78
CA ALA A 323 -10.94 -19.66 7.10
C ALA A 323 -11.56 -18.46 7.84
N MET A 324 -11.22 -17.22 7.48
CA MET A 324 -11.73 -16.01 8.14
C MET A 324 -13.20 -15.69 7.81
N TYR A 325 -13.74 -16.27 6.74
CA TYR A 325 -15.11 -16.01 6.30
C TYR A 325 -16.12 -16.89 7.06
N ASP A 326 -17.38 -16.47 7.10
CA ASP A 326 -18.48 -17.21 7.74
C ASP A 326 -18.97 -18.34 6.83
N ARG A 327 -18.96 -18.09 5.52
CA ARG A 327 -19.32 -19.05 4.47
C ARG A 327 -18.30 -19.04 3.35
N ILE A 328 -18.08 -20.20 2.75
CA ILE A 328 -17.26 -20.41 1.56
C ILE A 328 -18.19 -21.04 0.52
N PHE A 329 -18.56 -20.25 -0.48
CA PHE A 329 -19.34 -20.75 -1.60
C PHE A 329 -18.38 -21.46 -2.54
N CYS A 330 -18.65 -22.74 -2.80
CA CYS A 330 -17.79 -23.61 -3.57
C CYS A 330 -18.56 -24.21 -4.75
N ALA A 331 -17.82 -24.55 -5.81
CA ALA A 331 -18.38 -25.05 -7.05
C ALA A 331 -19.00 -26.44 -6.88
N GLY A 332 -18.29 -27.34 -6.22
CA GLY A 332 -18.68 -28.74 -6.02
C GLY A 332 -18.04 -29.36 -4.78
N PRO A 333 -18.39 -30.60 -4.44
CA PRO A 333 -17.80 -31.34 -3.31
C PRO A 333 -16.27 -31.44 -3.34
N ALA A 334 -15.63 -31.50 -4.51
CA ALA A 334 -14.17 -31.54 -4.66
C ALA A 334 -13.47 -30.37 -3.97
N ALA A 335 -14.03 -29.17 -4.11
CA ALA A 335 -13.49 -27.96 -3.50
C ALA A 335 -13.47 -28.04 -1.96
N VAL A 336 -14.40 -28.77 -1.34
CA VAL A 336 -14.45 -28.93 0.12
C VAL A 336 -13.30 -29.80 0.62
N ARG A 337 -13.08 -30.97 -0.02
CA ARG A 337 -12.04 -31.94 0.39
C ARG A 337 -10.63 -31.40 0.16
N ARG A 338 -10.43 -30.61 -0.90
CA ARG A 338 -9.15 -30.02 -1.30
C ARG A 338 -8.42 -29.30 -0.16
N TYR A 339 -9.13 -28.60 0.72
CA TYR A 339 -8.51 -27.89 1.84
C TYR A 339 -7.85 -28.85 2.83
N ALA A 340 -8.57 -29.88 3.26
CA ALA A 340 -8.07 -30.85 4.22
C ALA A 340 -6.89 -31.66 3.66
N GLU A 341 -6.99 -32.07 2.39
CA GLU A 341 -5.93 -32.78 1.65
C GLU A 341 -4.61 -31.98 1.58
N HIS A 342 -4.69 -30.64 1.59
CA HIS A 342 -3.52 -29.75 1.58
C HIS A 342 -3.17 -29.17 2.97
N GLY A 343 -3.66 -29.81 4.05
CA GLY A 343 -3.35 -29.43 5.42
C GLY A 343 -3.96 -28.09 5.86
N VAL A 344 -5.02 -27.64 5.20
CA VAL A 344 -5.75 -26.41 5.54
C VAL A 344 -7.03 -26.76 6.26
N ARG A 345 -7.06 -26.50 7.57
CA ARG A 345 -8.20 -26.85 8.44
C ARG A 345 -9.22 -25.72 8.47
N ILE A 346 -10.42 -25.97 7.93
CA ILE A 346 -11.59 -25.10 7.97
C ILE A 346 -12.78 -25.93 8.43
N ALA A 347 -13.65 -25.34 9.26
CA ALA A 347 -14.82 -26.04 9.77
C ALA A 347 -15.77 -26.44 8.62
N PRO A 348 -16.18 -27.73 8.50
CA PRO A 348 -16.96 -28.21 7.36
C PRO A 348 -18.26 -27.44 7.12
N GLU A 349 -18.92 -26.97 8.19
CA GLU A 349 -20.18 -26.24 8.13
C GLU A 349 -20.07 -24.84 7.50
N LYS A 350 -18.86 -24.37 7.19
CA LYS A 350 -18.64 -23.14 6.44
C LYS A 350 -18.81 -23.32 4.94
N PHE A 351 -18.61 -24.52 4.41
CA PHE A 351 -18.70 -24.78 2.98
C PHE A 351 -20.15 -24.90 2.53
N VAL A 352 -20.49 -24.21 1.44
CA VAL A 352 -21.80 -24.28 0.79
C VAL A 352 -21.55 -24.55 -0.70
N VAL A 353 -21.99 -25.71 -1.19
CA VAL A 353 -21.89 -26.06 -2.61
C VAL A 353 -22.99 -25.33 -3.37
N VAL A 354 -22.61 -24.44 -4.28
CA VAL A 354 -23.53 -23.55 -5.01
C VAL A 354 -23.32 -23.58 -6.53
N GLY A 355 -22.38 -24.38 -7.02
CA GLY A 355 -22.00 -24.38 -8.42
C GLY A 355 -21.13 -23.18 -8.83
N ARG A 356 -20.82 -23.10 -10.12
CA ARG A 356 -20.23 -21.90 -10.76
C ARG A 356 -21.23 -21.28 -11.72
N PRO A 357 -22.06 -20.32 -11.31
CA PRO A 357 -23.18 -19.85 -12.14
C PRO A 357 -22.75 -19.33 -13.53
N GLN A 358 -21.49 -18.93 -13.69
CA GLN A 358 -20.87 -18.53 -14.97
C GLN A 358 -20.88 -19.61 -16.05
N VAL A 359 -21.01 -20.89 -15.69
CA VAL A 359 -21.04 -22.00 -16.66
C VAL A 359 -22.43 -22.24 -17.25
N GLU A 360 -23.48 -21.53 -16.79
CA GLU A 360 -24.86 -21.75 -17.26
C GLU A 360 -25.04 -21.56 -18.77
N ALA A 361 -24.17 -20.75 -19.40
CA ALA A 361 -24.17 -20.48 -20.83
C ALA A 361 -23.37 -21.53 -21.65
N ILE A 362 -22.71 -22.48 -21.00
CA ILE A 362 -22.03 -23.60 -21.66
C ILE A 362 -23.09 -24.64 -22.06
N GLN A 363 -23.07 -25.03 -23.33
CA GLN A 363 -23.98 -26.02 -23.89
C GLN A 363 -23.41 -27.43 -23.68
N PRO A 364 -24.14 -28.33 -22.99
CA PRO A 364 -23.76 -29.74 -22.90
C PRO A 364 -23.73 -30.41 -24.28
N ALA A 365 -22.85 -31.39 -24.44
CA ALA A 365 -22.77 -32.21 -25.64
C ALA A 365 -24.10 -32.92 -25.89
N THR A 366 -24.62 -32.82 -27.11
CA THR A 366 -25.85 -33.51 -27.56
C THR A 366 -25.55 -34.78 -28.35
N ALA A 367 -24.30 -34.98 -28.80
CA ALA A 367 -23.83 -36.15 -29.54
C ALA A 367 -22.36 -36.46 -29.20
N PRO A 368 -21.89 -37.70 -29.46
CA PRO A 368 -20.47 -38.06 -29.32
C PRO A 368 -19.57 -37.26 -30.29
N VAL A 369 -18.30 -37.05 -29.91
CA VAL A 369 -17.31 -36.34 -30.75
C VAL A 369 -17.08 -37.01 -32.10
N SER A 370 -17.19 -38.34 -32.18
CA SER A 370 -17.06 -39.12 -33.41
C SER A 370 -18.18 -38.88 -34.44
N ALA A 371 -19.28 -38.24 -34.03
CA ALA A 371 -20.33 -37.81 -34.97
C ALA A 371 -19.93 -36.57 -35.79
N ALA A 372 -18.89 -35.83 -35.36
CA ALA A 372 -18.41 -34.66 -36.08
C ALA A 372 -17.46 -35.07 -37.22
N ALA A 373 -17.86 -34.82 -38.48
CA ALA A 373 -17.02 -35.12 -39.65
C ALA A 373 -15.68 -34.37 -39.66
N GLN A 374 -15.63 -33.18 -39.05
CA GLN A 374 -14.42 -32.39 -38.84
C GLN A 374 -14.46 -31.79 -37.42
N PRO A 375 -13.94 -32.50 -36.40
CA PRO A 375 -14.05 -32.05 -35.02
C PRO A 375 -13.31 -30.73 -34.79
N VAL A 376 -13.92 -29.82 -34.05
CA VAL A 376 -13.33 -28.54 -33.67
C VAL A 376 -12.66 -28.67 -32.30
N VAL A 377 -11.36 -28.40 -32.22
CA VAL A 377 -10.58 -28.53 -30.97
C VAL A 377 -10.15 -27.17 -30.46
N LEU A 378 -10.53 -26.83 -29.23
CA LEU A 378 -10.01 -25.68 -28.52
C LEU A 378 -8.66 -26.03 -27.90
N TYR A 379 -7.60 -25.32 -28.28
CA TYR A 379 -6.32 -25.36 -27.58
C TYR A 379 -6.14 -24.10 -26.73
N ALA A 380 -6.17 -24.28 -25.41
CA ALA A 380 -6.14 -23.19 -24.43
C ALA A 380 -5.03 -23.40 -23.38
N PRO A 381 -3.75 -23.12 -23.72
CA PRO A 381 -2.64 -23.26 -22.78
C PRO A 381 -2.64 -22.17 -21.71
N THR A 382 -2.25 -22.50 -20.48
CA THR A 382 -1.99 -21.47 -19.45
C THR A 382 -0.70 -20.71 -19.75
N TRP A 383 -0.44 -19.67 -18.95
CA TRP A 383 0.83 -18.94 -18.99
C TRP A 383 1.79 -19.49 -17.93
N ARG A 384 3.08 -19.21 -18.06
CA ARG A 384 4.18 -19.72 -17.21
C ARG A 384 4.11 -19.45 -15.70
N GLY A 385 3.09 -18.76 -15.18
CA GLY A 385 2.96 -18.42 -13.77
C GLY A 385 3.90 -17.31 -13.28
N HIS A 386 3.65 -16.80 -12.06
CA HIS A 386 4.50 -15.77 -11.43
C HIS A 386 5.75 -16.37 -10.77
N VAL A 387 5.67 -17.64 -10.38
CA VAL A 387 6.68 -18.40 -9.62
C VAL A 387 6.83 -19.80 -10.21
N GLU A 388 7.96 -20.44 -9.94
CA GLU A 388 8.35 -21.73 -10.52
C GLU A 388 7.35 -22.85 -10.19
N GLU A 389 6.79 -22.82 -8.99
CA GLU A 389 5.77 -23.77 -8.51
C GLU A 389 4.44 -23.68 -9.28
N THR A 390 4.27 -22.66 -10.13
CA THR A 390 3.07 -22.46 -10.97
C THR A 390 3.35 -22.54 -12.47
N ALA A 391 4.55 -22.98 -12.87
CA ALA A 391 4.99 -23.07 -14.27
C ALA A 391 4.46 -24.31 -15.00
N LEU A 392 3.13 -24.47 -15.03
CA LEU A 392 2.42 -25.65 -15.56
C LEU A 392 1.93 -25.48 -17.01
N SER A 393 2.50 -24.51 -17.74
CA SER A 393 2.05 -24.14 -19.08
C SER A 393 2.49 -25.15 -20.14
N SER A 394 1.54 -25.59 -20.97
CA SER A 394 1.78 -26.41 -22.16
C SER A 394 2.21 -25.61 -23.40
N LEU A 395 2.19 -24.27 -23.33
CA LEU A 395 2.57 -23.42 -24.46
C LEU A 395 3.95 -23.75 -25.06
N PRO A 396 5.01 -24.07 -24.28
CA PRO A 396 6.32 -24.43 -24.83
C PRO A 396 6.32 -25.59 -25.83
N VAL A 397 5.35 -26.51 -25.71
CA VAL A 397 5.17 -27.65 -26.61
C VAL A 397 4.01 -27.46 -27.60
N GLY A 398 3.36 -26.29 -27.57
CA GLY A 398 2.10 -26.03 -28.27
C GLY A 398 2.17 -26.14 -29.80
N GLU A 399 3.33 -25.86 -30.41
CA GLU A 399 3.50 -26.04 -31.87
C GLU A 399 3.32 -27.51 -32.29
N HIS A 400 3.82 -28.45 -31.49
CA HIS A 400 3.71 -29.88 -31.76
C HIS A 400 2.29 -30.39 -31.49
N VAL A 401 1.65 -29.89 -30.41
CA VAL A 401 0.23 -30.19 -30.13
C VAL A 401 -0.64 -29.76 -31.30
N VAL A 402 -0.47 -28.53 -31.80
CA VAL A 402 -1.24 -28.03 -32.95
C VAL A 402 -0.97 -28.84 -34.21
N ARG A 403 0.28 -29.21 -34.50
CA ARG A 403 0.58 -30.12 -35.63
C ARG A 403 -0.12 -31.48 -35.50
N GLY A 404 -0.14 -32.06 -34.30
CA GLY A 404 -0.85 -33.30 -34.02
C GLY A 404 -2.35 -33.17 -34.31
N LEU A 405 -2.99 -32.08 -33.85
CA LEU A 405 -4.39 -31.79 -34.13
C LEU A 405 -4.67 -31.58 -35.62
N LEU A 406 -3.79 -30.89 -36.33
CA LEU A 406 -3.95 -30.69 -37.78
C LEU A 406 -3.85 -32.01 -38.55
N ALA A 407 -2.99 -32.93 -38.11
CA ALA A 407 -2.82 -34.25 -38.72
C ALA A 407 -4.03 -35.18 -38.54
N THR A 408 -4.87 -34.97 -37.52
CA THR A 408 -6.13 -35.72 -37.35
C THR A 408 -7.29 -35.15 -38.18
N GLY A 409 -7.07 -34.10 -38.96
CA GLY A 409 -8.14 -33.43 -39.72
C GLY A 409 -8.96 -32.42 -38.89
N ALA A 410 -8.62 -32.18 -37.63
CA ALA A 410 -9.37 -31.28 -36.75
C ALA A 410 -9.27 -29.80 -37.15
N THR A 411 -10.31 -29.03 -36.84
CA THR A 411 -10.27 -27.55 -36.92
C THR A 411 -9.86 -26.98 -35.57
N VAL A 412 -8.81 -26.16 -35.51
CA VAL A 412 -8.31 -25.63 -34.22
C VAL A 412 -8.82 -24.23 -33.91
N ILE A 413 -9.31 -24.03 -32.68
CA ILE A 413 -9.46 -22.72 -32.04
C ILE A 413 -8.26 -22.55 -31.09
N PHE A 414 -7.36 -21.62 -31.37
CA PHE A 414 -6.20 -21.37 -30.51
C PHE A 414 -6.40 -20.11 -29.66
N ARG A 415 -6.43 -20.30 -28.33
CA ARG A 415 -6.66 -19.22 -27.36
C ARG A 415 -5.60 -19.21 -26.25
N PRO A 416 -4.41 -18.63 -26.48
CA PRO A 416 -3.40 -18.52 -25.44
C PRO A 416 -3.82 -17.54 -24.34
N HIS A 417 -3.28 -17.72 -23.14
CA HIS A 417 -3.54 -16.79 -22.04
C HIS A 417 -2.95 -15.38 -22.33
N PRO A 418 -3.66 -14.26 -22.06
CA PRO A 418 -3.19 -12.91 -22.38
C PRO A 418 -1.83 -12.53 -21.77
N PHE A 419 -1.53 -13.02 -20.56
CA PHE A 419 -0.24 -12.77 -19.92
C PHE A 419 0.96 -13.40 -20.63
N SER A 420 0.74 -14.40 -21.49
CA SER A 420 1.81 -15.00 -22.30
C SER A 420 2.44 -13.95 -23.24
N TYR A 421 1.69 -12.97 -23.73
CA TYR A 421 2.24 -11.87 -24.54
C TYR A 421 3.21 -10.94 -23.78
N SER A 422 3.21 -10.98 -22.44
CA SER A 422 4.18 -10.23 -21.63
C SER A 422 5.59 -10.84 -21.69
N TYR A 423 5.74 -12.05 -22.22
CA TYR A 423 7.00 -12.77 -22.35
C TYR A 423 7.38 -12.91 -23.82
N ARG A 424 8.58 -12.46 -24.16
CA ARG A 424 9.06 -12.44 -25.56
C ARG A 424 9.06 -13.82 -26.20
N ASP A 425 9.48 -14.84 -25.46
CA ASP A 425 9.61 -16.21 -25.98
C ASP A 425 8.23 -16.84 -26.18
N ASP A 426 7.30 -16.66 -25.24
CA ASP A 426 5.92 -17.13 -25.38
C ASP A 426 5.22 -16.44 -26.56
N ALA A 427 5.41 -15.13 -26.72
CA ALA A 427 4.89 -14.38 -27.86
C ALA A 427 5.47 -14.86 -29.21
N GLN A 428 6.68 -15.42 -29.24
CA GLN A 428 7.23 -16.04 -30.45
C GLN A 428 6.56 -17.38 -30.75
N VAL A 429 6.36 -18.22 -29.74
CA VAL A 429 5.64 -19.50 -29.89
C VAL A 429 4.21 -19.26 -30.39
N ILE A 430 3.50 -18.30 -29.79
CA ILE A 430 2.15 -17.90 -30.22
C ILE A 430 2.13 -17.52 -31.70
N ARG A 431 3.07 -16.68 -32.16
CA ARG A 431 3.17 -16.30 -33.58
C ARG A 431 3.44 -17.50 -34.50
N ARG A 432 4.26 -18.46 -34.08
CA ARG A 432 4.53 -19.66 -34.88
C ARG A 432 3.30 -20.56 -34.98
N ILE A 433 2.55 -20.74 -33.89
CA ILE A 433 1.27 -21.46 -33.91
C ILE A 433 0.27 -20.76 -34.85
N GLN A 434 0.13 -19.44 -34.76
CA GLN A 434 -0.75 -18.68 -35.64
C GLN A 434 -0.36 -18.83 -37.12
N ALA A 435 0.94 -18.88 -37.42
CA ALA A 435 1.43 -19.14 -38.77
C ALA A 435 1.14 -20.57 -39.26
N LEU A 436 1.22 -21.58 -38.38
CA LEU A 436 0.85 -22.96 -38.70
C LEU A 436 -0.64 -23.07 -39.08
N LEU A 437 -1.51 -22.43 -38.29
CA LEU A 437 -2.96 -22.42 -38.56
C LEU A 437 -3.28 -21.66 -39.85
N ALA A 438 -2.63 -20.53 -40.10
CA ALA A 438 -2.82 -19.78 -41.35
C ALA A 438 -2.40 -20.59 -42.58
N ALA A 439 -1.25 -21.27 -42.51
CA ALA A 439 -0.76 -22.12 -43.59
C ALA A 439 -1.70 -23.30 -43.87
N ASP A 440 -2.18 -23.97 -42.81
CA ASP A 440 -3.13 -25.06 -42.97
C ASP A 440 -4.44 -24.59 -43.61
N HIS A 441 -5.02 -23.49 -43.11
CA HIS A 441 -6.23 -22.89 -43.67
C HIS A 441 -6.08 -22.59 -45.17
N SER A 442 -4.95 -22.02 -45.59
CA SER A 442 -4.68 -21.76 -47.01
C SER A 442 -4.58 -23.03 -47.86
N SER A 443 -4.16 -24.16 -47.28
CA SER A 443 -3.99 -25.43 -47.99
C SER A 443 -5.24 -26.33 -47.98
N THR A 444 -6.03 -26.30 -46.91
CA THR A 444 -7.15 -27.23 -46.68
C THR A 444 -8.51 -26.55 -46.71
N GLY A 445 -8.56 -25.22 -46.54
CA GLY A 445 -9.80 -24.47 -46.34
C GLY A 445 -10.40 -24.59 -44.93
N ARG A 446 -9.78 -25.32 -43.99
CA ARG A 446 -10.32 -25.52 -42.64
C ARG A 446 -10.49 -24.20 -41.88
N PRO A 447 -11.66 -23.91 -41.27
CA PRO A 447 -11.96 -22.60 -40.69
C PRO A 447 -11.38 -22.42 -39.27
N HIS A 448 -10.06 -22.47 -39.13
CA HIS A 448 -9.39 -22.26 -37.83
C HIS A 448 -9.66 -20.85 -37.27
N ARG A 449 -9.59 -20.69 -35.94
CA ARG A 449 -9.74 -19.39 -35.26
C ARG A 449 -8.54 -19.12 -34.35
N TRP A 450 -7.91 -17.96 -34.48
CA TRP A 450 -6.78 -17.51 -33.67
C TRP A 450 -6.70 -15.98 -33.63
N GLY A 451 -5.85 -15.42 -32.76
CA GLY A 451 -5.71 -13.96 -32.66
C GLY A 451 -7.01 -13.31 -32.18
N ALA A 452 -7.36 -12.14 -32.71
CA ALA A 452 -8.55 -11.39 -32.28
C ALA A 452 -9.85 -12.22 -32.30
N ALA A 453 -10.03 -13.06 -33.33
CA ALA A 453 -11.20 -13.93 -33.48
C ALA A 453 -11.39 -14.90 -32.29
N ALA A 454 -10.31 -15.48 -31.78
CA ALA A 454 -10.37 -16.43 -30.66
C ALA A 454 -10.12 -15.77 -29.30
N GLU A 455 -9.41 -14.65 -29.24
CA GLU A 455 -8.91 -14.04 -28.00
C GLU A 455 -9.80 -12.91 -27.48
N THR A 456 -10.46 -12.16 -28.37
CA THR A 456 -11.25 -10.96 -28.02
C THR A 456 -12.67 -10.91 -28.59
N GLU A 457 -12.89 -11.42 -29.81
CA GLU A 457 -14.21 -11.39 -30.45
C GLU A 457 -15.15 -12.45 -29.86
N LEU A 458 -14.62 -13.65 -29.60
CA LEU A 458 -15.32 -14.68 -28.84
C LEU A 458 -14.98 -14.56 -27.36
N SER A 459 -16.00 -14.69 -26.51
CA SER A 459 -15.83 -15.04 -25.10
C SER A 459 -15.30 -16.47 -24.95
N LEU A 460 -14.76 -16.78 -23.77
CA LEU A 460 -14.27 -18.13 -23.48
C LEU A 460 -15.39 -19.18 -23.58
N VAL A 461 -16.60 -18.84 -23.12
CA VAL A 461 -17.79 -19.70 -23.19
C VAL A 461 -18.19 -19.95 -24.65
N GLU A 462 -18.14 -18.94 -25.52
CA GLU A 462 -18.41 -19.14 -26.95
C GLU A 462 -17.36 -20.04 -27.60
N CYS A 463 -16.09 -19.96 -27.18
CA CYS A 463 -15.09 -20.96 -27.61
C CYS A 463 -15.43 -22.37 -27.13
N PHE A 464 -15.95 -22.54 -25.92
CA PHE A 464 -16.38 -23.85 -25.43
C PHE A 464 -17.54 -24.42 -26.26
N ASN A 465 -18.54 -23.59 -26.53
CA ASN A 465 -19.71 -23.97 -27.32
C ASN A 465 -19.34 -24.28 -28.77
N ALA A 466 -18.37 -23.56 -29.34
CA ALA A 466 -17.87 -23.78 -30.70
C ALA A 466 -16.86 -24.94 -30.86
N SER A 467 -16.47 -25.61 -29.76
CA SER A 467 -15.52 -26.73 -29.78
C SER A 467 -16.20 -28.06 -29.48
N ASP A 468 -15.70 -29.16 -30.04
CA ASP A 468 -16.10 -30.53 -29.75
C ASP A 468 -15.17 -31.21 -28.75
N ALA A 469 -13.92 -30.72 -28.63
CA ALA A 469 -12.95 -31.17 -27.64
C ALA A 469 -12.01 -30.03 -27.18
N LEU A 470 -11.37 -30.21 -26.02
CA LEU A 470 -10.40 -29.28 -25.44
C LEU A 470 -9.02 -29.93 -25.28
N VAL A 471 -7.95 -29.20 -25.60
CA VAL A 471 -6.59 -29.50 -25.14
C VAL A 471 -6.13 -28.34 -24.25
N SER A 472 -5.67 -28.63 -23.04
CA SER A 472 -5.19 -27.63 -22.08
C SER A 472 -4.11 -28.22 -21.16
N ASP A 473 -3.89 -27.56 -20.04
CA ASP A 473 -3.01 -27.97 -18.94
C ASP A 473 -3.72 -27.65 -17.61
N VAL A 474 -3.01 -27.46 -16.49
CA VAL A 474 -3.63 -27.21 -15.17
C VAL A 474 -4.30 -25.82 -15.14
N SER A 475 -5.59 -25.79 -15.46
CA SER A 475 -6.36 -24.56 -15.67
C SER A 475 -7.78 -24.65 -15.13
N SER A 476 -8.33 -23.53 -14.62
CA SER A 476 -9.77 -23.44 -14.31
C SER A 476 -10.64 -23.55 -15.57
N VAL A 477 -10.06 -23.33 -16.76
CA VAL A 477 -10.70 -23.58 -18.05
C VAL A 477 -11.18 -25.03 -18.15
N VAL A 478 -10.37 -25.99 -17.66
CA VAL A 478 -10.73 -27.42 -17.67
C VAL A 478 -11.90 -27.69 -16.75
N SER A 479 -11.88 -27.13 -15.54
CA SER A 479 -12.97 -27.29 -14.58
C SER A 479 -14.29 -26.71 -15.08
N ASP A 480 -14.27 -25.59 -15.82
CA ASP A 480 -15.47 -25.03 -16.46
C ASP A 480 -15.92 -25.87 -17.66
N TYR A 481 -14.97 -26.38 -18.45
CA TYR A 481 -15.26 -27.21 -19.63
C TYR A 481 -15.96 -28.53 -19.28
N LEU A 482 -15.75 -29.07 -18.08
CA LEU A 482 -16.50 -30.23 -17.57
C LEU A 482 -18.01 -30.05 -17.65
N PHE A 483 -18.52 -28.81 -17.59
CA PHE A 483 -19.96 -28.56 -17.72
C PHE A 483 -20.51 -28.95 -19.10
N SER A 484 -19.67 -28.85 -20.14
CA SER A 484 -20.05 -29.25 -21.50
C SER A 484 -20.15 -30.77 -21.67
N ALA A 485 -19.59 -31.57 -20.76
CA ALA A 485 -19.42 -33.02 -20.88
C ALA A 485 -18.58 -33.50 -22.09
N LYS A 486 -18.06 -32.57 -22.91
CA LYS A 486 -17.21 -32.85 -24.07
C LYS A 486 -15.83 -33.41 -23.64
N PRO A 487 -15.18 -34.25 -24.47
CA PRO A 487 -13.88 -34.81 -24.15
C PRO A 487 -12.78 -33.75 -24.09
N TYR A 488 -11.78 -33.97 -23.22
CA TYR A 488 -10.63 -33.07 -23.11
C TYR A 488 -9.33 -33.80 -22.75
N ALA A 489 -8.22 -33.22 -23.18
CA ALA A 489 -6.87 -33.68 -22.90
C ALA A 489 -6.08 -32.63 -22.11
N MET A 490 -5.17 -33.10 -21.26
CA MET A 490 -4.28 -32.27 -20.46
C MET A 490 -2.82 -32.65 -20.72
N VAL A 491 -1.98 -31.66 -20.97
CA VAL A 491 -0.52 -31.87 -21.09
C VAL A 491 0.13 -31.81 -19.71
N ALA A 492 0.81 -32.89 -19.32
CA ALA A 492 1.49 -33.00 -18.04
C ALA A 492 2.90 -32.39 -18.10
N MET A 493 3.06 -31.21 -17.49
CA MET A 493 4.31 -30.44 -17.47
C MET A 493 4.82 -30.27 -16.02
N PRO A 494 6.00 -30.80 -15.61
CA PRO A 494 6.82 -31.91 -16.13
C PRO A 494 6.56 -33.26 -15.42
N SER A 495 5.43 -33.42 -14.73
CA SER A 495 5.12 -34.61 -13.92
C SER A 495 4.79 -35.85 -14.77
N ALA A 496 5.07 -37.04 -14.23
CA ALA A 496 4.58 -38.29 -14.82
C ALA A 496 3.03 -38.36 -14.74
N PRO A 497 2.34 -39.04 -15.67
CA PRO A 497 0.87 -39.07 -15.71
C PRO A 497 0.17 -39.48 -14.40
N GLU A 498 0.70 -40.47 -13.67
CA GLU A 498 0.11 -40.92 -12.41
C GLU A 498 0.30 -39.91 -11.27
N GLU A 499 1.49 -39.32 -11.16
CA GLU A 499 1.76 -38.22 -10.22
C GLU A 499 0.86 -37.02 -10.53
N PHE A 500 0.67 -36.72 -11.83
CA PHE A 500 -0.19 -35.64 -12.29
C PHE A 500 -1.66 -35.87 -11.89
N ARG A 501 -2.19 -37.08 -12.04
CA ARG A 501 -3.56 -37.43 -11.60
C ARG A 501 -3.73 -37.36 -10.09
N SER A 502 -2.69 -37.71 -9.32
CA SER A 502 -2.73 -37.58 -7.86
C SER A 502 -2.68 -36.12 -7.41
N GLY A 503 -1.89 -35.28 -8.08
CA GLY A 503 -1.76 -33.86 -7.75
C GLY A 503 -2.94 -33.00 -8.26
N TYR A 504 -3.57 -33.41 -9.36
CA TYR A 504 -4.65 -32.67 -10.01
C TYR A 504 -5.84 -33.60 -10.30
N PRO A 505 -6.74 -33.85 -9.34
CA PRO A 505 -7.81 -34.84 -9.48
C PRO A 505 -8.74 -34.63 -10.68
N VAL A 506 -8.87 -33.41 -11.18
CA VAL A 506 -9.61 -33.10 -12.42
C VAL A 506 -9.10 -33.93 -13.61
N ALA A 507 -7.79 -34.23 -13.63
CA ALA A 507 -7.12 -35.00 -14.67
C ALA A 507 -7.60 -36.47 -14.77
N ARG A 508 -8.35 -36.98 -13.78
CA ARG A 508 -8.97 -38.31 -13.85
C ARG A 508 -9.97 -38.45 -15.00
N ALA A 509 -10.57 -37.33 -15.41
CA ALA A 509 -11.54 -37.26 -16.50
C ALA A 509 -10.88 -36.88 -17.85
N ALA A 510 -9.56 -36.78 -17.90
CA ALA A 510 -8.79 -36.26 -19.03
C ALA A 510 -7.92 -37.32 -19.69
N TYR A 511 -7.67 -37.16 -21.00
CA TYR A 511 -6.58 -37.84 -21.69
C TYR A 511 -5.26 -37.13 -21.37
N ILE A 512 -4.28 -37.84 -20.81
CA ILE A 512 -3.04 -37.23 -20.34
C ILE A 512 -1.97 -37.36 -21.40
N ILE A 513 -1.51 -36.23 -21.92
CA ILE A 513 -0.42 -36.14 -22.88
C ILE A 513 0.87 -35.88 -22.09
N ARG A 514 1.90 -36.70 -22.30
CA ARG A 514 3.21 -36.51 -21.65
C ARG A 514 3.88 -35.23 -22.16
N GLY A 515 4.67 -34.59 -21.31
CA GLY A 515 5.44 -33.40 -21.70
C GLY A 515 6.47 -33.64 -22.82
N ASP A 516 6.89 -34.90 -23.01
CA ASP A 516 7.75 -35.34 -24.14
C ASP A 516 6.97 -35.63 -25.43
N LEU A 517 5.63 -35.57 -25.39
CA LEU A 517 4.68 -35.81 -26.47
C LEU A 517 4.74 -37.21 -27.12
N SER A 518 5.41 -38.18 -26.48
CA SER A 518 5.58 -39.54 -27.00
C SER A 518 4.25 -40.28 -27.23
N ASP A 519 3.18 -39.88 -26.53
CA ASP A 519 1.85 -40.48 -26.56
C ASP A 519 0.78 -39.55 -27.18
N LEU A 520 1.20 -38.45 -27.84
CA LEU A 520 0.29 -37.44 -28.39
C LEU A 520 -0.73 -38.06 -29.37
N GLY A 521 -0.26 -38.82 -30.36
CA GLY A 521 -1.14 -39.41 -31.37
C GLY A 521 -2.18 -40.38 -30.80
N HIS A 522 -1.76 -41.23 -29.85
CA HIS A 522 -2.65 -42.17 -29.17
C HIS A 522 -3.75 -41.44 -28.38
N ASN A 523 -3.37 -40.45 -27.57
CA ASN A 523 -4.32 -39.68 -26.78
C ASN A 523 -5.25 -38.80 -27.64
N LEU A 524 -4.77 -38.25 -28.76
CA LEU A 524 -5.63 -37.53 -29.71
C LEU A 524 -6.65 -38.45 -30.40
N GLY A 525 -6.28 -39.71 -30.68
CA GLY A 525 -7.23 -40.72 -31.19
C GLY A 525 -8.35 -41.00 -30.19
N LEU A 526 -8.00 -41.26 -28.93
CA LEU A 526 -9.01 -41.46 -27.87
C LEU A 526 -9.89 -40.22 -27.66
N LEU A 527 -9.30 -39.02 -27.73
CA LEU A 527 -9.98 -37.74 -27.54
C LEU A 527 -11.03 -37.44 -28.61
N LEU A 528 -10.76 -37.81 -29.87
CA LEU A 528 -11.56 -37.38 -31.03
C LEU A 528 -12.43 -38.50 -31.64
N ASP A 529 -12.27 -39.74 -31.19
CA ASP A 529 -12.98 -40.91 -31.74
C ASP A 529 -13.78 -41.67 -30.66
N SER A 530 -13.12 -42.59 -29.92
CA SER A 530 -13.81 -43.56 -29.06
C SER A 530 -14.35 -43.00 -27.73
N ASP A 531 -13.70 -41.98 -27.19
CA ASP A 531 -14.05 -41.30 -25.95
C ASP A 531 -14.54 -42.16 -24.74
N PRO A 532 -13.74 -43.14 -24.24
CA PRO A 532 -14.15 -44.03 -23.16
C PRO A 532 -14.36 -43.35 -21.79
N LEU A 533 -13.90 -42.10 -21.60
CA LEU A 533 -13.98 -41.38 -20.33
C LEU A 533 -15.28 -40.58 -20.14
N ALA A 534 -16.28 -40.74 -21.01
CA ALA A 534 -17.54 -39.99 -20.94
C ALA A 534 -18.27 -40.12 -19.60
N ASP A 535 -18.32 -41.32 -19.02
CA ASP A 535 -18.99 -41.59 -17.75
C ASP A 535 -18.22 -40.99 -16.58
N VAL A 536 -16.90 -41.17 -16.57
CA VAL A 536 -15.99 -40.56 -15.60
C VAL A 536 -16.10 -39.03 -15.64
N ARG A 537 -16.24 -38.43 -16.82
CA ARG A 537 -16.48 -36.97 -16.95
C ARG A 537 -17.79 -36.52 -16.36
N ARG A 538 -18.88 -37.30 -16.45
CA ARG A 538 -20.16 -36.96 -15.81
C ARG A 538 -20.06 -36.99 -14.28
N GLU A 539 -19.37 -37.97 -13.73
CA GLU A 539 -19.07 -38.05 -12.29
C GLU A 539 -18.20 -36.87 -11.84
N GLN A 540 -17.14 -36.57 -12.59
CA GLN A 540 -16.23 -35.45 -12.30
C GLN A 540 -16.93 -34.10 -12.43
N ARG A 541 -17.86 -33.93 -13.37
CA ARG A 541 -18.73 -32.74 -13.43
C ARG A 541 -19.51 -32.57 -12.12
N ALA A 542 -20.14 -33.63 -11.60
CA ALA A 542 -20.89 -33.55 -10.36
C ALA A 542 -20.00 -33.24 -9.14
N ASP A 543 -18.76 -33.77 -9.11
CA ASP A 543 -17.82 -33.53 -8.02
C ASP A 543 -17.20 -32.11 -8.06
N TYR A 544 -16.90 -31.56 -9.24
CA TYR A 544 -16.31 -30.21 -9.38
C TYR A 544 -17.35 -29.09 -9.46
N LEU A 545 -18.50 -29.32 -10.10
CA LEU A 545 -19.53 -28.30 -10.37
C LEU A 545 -20.86 -28.57 -9.67
N GLY A 546 -20.92 -29.59 -8.81
CA GLY A 546 -22.13 -29.96 -8.08
C GLY A 546 -23.10 -30.79 -8.94
N PRO A 547 -23.96 -31.61 -8.30
CA PRO A 547 -24.91 -32.50 -8.97
C PRO A 547 -26.17 -31.76 -9.45
N PHE A 548 -26.02 -30.53 -9.96
CA PHE A 548 -27.14 -29.68 -10.35
C PHE A 548 -27.50 -29.86 -11.84
N PRO A 549 -28.80 -29.78 -12.20
CA PRO A 549 -29.22 -29.80 -13.60
C PRO A 549 -28.67 -28.59 -14.36
N ALA A 550 -28.47 -28.73 -15.67
CA ALA A 550 -28.01 -27.63 -16.51
C ALA A 550 -29.07 -26.52 -16.63
N GLU A 551 -30.34 -26.91 -16.76
CA GLU A 551 -31.47 -25.99 -16.73
C GLU A 551 -31.58 -25.32 -15.34
N GLY A 552 -31.60 -23.99 -15.32
CA GLY A 552 -31.71 -23.23 -14.09
C GLY A 552 -30.49 -23.33 -13.16
N TYR A 553 -29.33 -23.80 -13.63
CA TYR A 553 -28.13 -24.07 -12.81
C TYR A 553 -27.76 -22.91 -11.86
N ALA A 554 -27.75 -21.67 -12.34
CA ALA A 554 -27.40 -20.51 -11.52
C ALA A 554 -28.42 -20.17 -10.41
N SER A 555 -29.63 -20.74 -10.45
CA SER A 555 -30.65 -20.51 -9.41
C SER A 555 -30.21 -21.00 -8.03
N VAL A 556 -29.37 -22.04 -7.97
CA VAL A 556 -28.78 -22.57 -6.72
C VAL A 556 -27.97 -21.48 -6.02
N PHE A 557 -27.10 -20.80 -6.77
CA PHE A 557 -26.33 -19.67 -6.25
C PHE A 557 -27.24 -18.52 -5.81
N VAL A 558 -28.22 -18.14 -6.63
CA VAL A 558 -29.15 -17.03 -6.33
C VAL A 558 -29.97 -17.32 -5.06
N HIS A 559 -30.41 -18.56 -4.89
CA HIS A 559 -31.10 -19.01 -3.68
C HIS A 559 -30.17 -18.94 -2.46
N ALA A 560 -28.93 -19.42 -2.55
CA ALA A 560 -27.96 -19.34 -1.46
C ALA A 560 -27.66 -17.89 -1.04
N VAL A 561 -27.54 -16.96 -1.99
CA VAL A 561 -27.39 -15.52 -1.73
C VAL A 561 -28.61 -14.99 -0.96
N SER A 562 -29.82 -15.37 -1.39
CA SER A 562 -31.07 -14.96 -0.76
C SER A 562 -31.17 -15.48 0.68
N THR A 563 -30.82 -16.74 0.92
CA THR A 563 -30.80 -17.37 2.24
C THR A 563 -29.82 -16.69 3.19
N VAL A 564 -28.60 -16.42 2.75
CA VAL A 564 -27.60 -15.69 3.55
C VAL A 564 -28.06 -14.27 3.90
N THR A 565 -28.77 -13.61 2.98
CA THR A 565 -29.29 -12.26 3.19
C THR A 565 -30.48 -12.25 4.16
N ALA A 566 -31.38 -13.23 4.03
CA ALA A 566 -32.59 -13.36 4.84
C ALA A 566 -32.30 -13.79 6.28
N ALA A 567 -31.33 -14.67 6.50
CA ALA A 567 -30.89 -15.07 7.84
C ALA A 567 -30.43 -13.88 8.70
N GLY A 568 -30.01 -12.78 8.06
CA GLY A 568 -29.44 -11.62 8.72
C GLY A 568 -28.11 -11.95 9.40
N PRO A 569 -27.55 -11.02 10.20
CA PRO A 569 -26.43 -11.34 11.08
C PRO A 569 -26.85 -12.49 12.00
N ARG A 570 -25.94 -13.44 12.30
CA ARG A 570 -26.15 -14.43 13.37
C ARG A 570 -26.63 -13.69 14.62
N ARG A 571 -27.90 -13.88 15.01
CA ARG A 571 -28.46 -13.27 16.22
C ARG A 571 -27.58 -13.66 17.40
N ARG A 572 -27.28 -12.67 18.24
CA ARG A 572 -26.46 -12.84 19.43
C ARG A 572 -27.23 -13.73 20.42
N ALA A 573 -26.61 -14.80 20.90
CA ALA A 573 -27.15 -15.54 22.06
C ALA A 573 -27.26 -14.66 23.32
N SER A 574 -26.58 -13.49 23.36
CA SER A 574 -26.66 -12.56 24.50
C SER A 574 -27.90 -11.67 24.51
N ASP A 575 -28.63 -11.52 23.40
CA ASP A 575 -29.83 -10.69 23.38
C ASP A 575 -31.02 -11.40 24.07
N GLU A 576 -31.03 -12.75 24.12
CA GLU A 576 -32.00 -13.52 24.93
C GLU A 576 -31.71 -13.41 26.44
N SER A 577 -30.44 -13.31 26.85
CA SER A 577 -30.07 -13.27 28.27
C SER A 577 -30.32 -11.93 29.01
N LEU A 578 -30.64 -10.85 28.29
CA LEU A 578 -30.92 -9.55 28.89
C LEU A 578 -32.42 -9.34 29.17
N ASP A 579 -33.30 -9.92 28.34
CA ASP A 579 -34.75 -9.91 28.61
C ASP A 579 -35.12 -10.95 29.68
N ASP A 580 -34.40 -12.08 29.76
CA ASP A 580 -34.65 -13.12 30.78
C ASP A 580 -34.06 -12.82 32.18
N MET A 581 -33.21 -11.79 32.33
CA MET A 581 -32.76 -11.34 33.66
C MET A 581 -33.65 -10.26 34.30
N VAL A 582 -34.72 -9.83 33.63
CA VAL A 582 -35.73 -8.90 34.17
C VAL A 582 -36.98 -9.64 34.70
N GLY A 583 -37.07 -10.96 34.53
CA GLY A 583 -38.26 -11.75 34.86
C GLY A 583 -38.12 -12.82 35.96
N VAL A 584 -36.96 -12.95 36.63
CA VAL A 584 -36.72 -14.05 37.60
C VAL A 584 -36.53 -13.52 39.02
N PHE A 585 -37.53 -12.82 39.55
CA PHE A 585 -37.80 -12.76 40.99
C PHE A 585 -39.31 -12.63 41.22
N GLY A 586 -39.94 -13.77 41.50
CA GLY A 586 -41.34 -13.91 41.92
C GLY A 586 -41.51 -15.22 42.73
N PRO A 587 -42.51 -15.33 43.61
CA PRO A 587 -42.28 -15.42 45.05
C PRO A 587 -42.78 -16.71 45.73
N ALA A 588 -42.25 -17.01 46.92
CA ALA A 588 -42.86 -17.82 48.00
C ALA A 588 -42.09 -17.49 49.31
N ALA A 589 -42.68 -16.82 50.31
CA ALA A 589 -43.62 -17.33 51.36
C ALA A 589 -42.90 -18.33 52.30
N ASP A 590 -42.80 -18.20 53.64
CA ASP A 590 -43.54 -17.46 54.67
C ASP A 590 -42.76 -17.33 56.01
N GLY A 591 -43.21 -16.38 56.85
CA GLY A 591 -43.13 -16.38 58.34
C GLY A 591 -42.04 -15.49 58.97
N GLY A 592 -42.28 -14.21 59.33
CA GLY A 592 -43.05 -13.69 60.50
C GLY A 592 -42.03 -13.24 61.59
N ASP A 593 -42.04 -12.09 62.28
CA ASP A 593 -42.93 -10.93 62.48
C ASP A 593 -42.06 -9.74 62.96
N GLY A 594 -42.56 -8.50 62.85
CA GLY A 594 -42.04 -7.34 63.59
C GLY A 594 -42.17 -5.98 62.90
N ASP A 595 -43.35 -5.37 63.02
CA ASP A 595 -43.77 -4.06 62.52
C ASP A 595 -42.82 -2.87 62.85
N LEU A 596 -42.73 -1.93 61.88
CA LEU A 596 -42.96 -0.48 62.05
C LEU A 596 -42.94 0.20 60.64
N VAL A 597 -44.10 0.70 60.20
CA VAL A 597 -44.43 1.42 58.95
C VAL A 597 -44.38 2.95 59.28
N PRO A 598 -44.09 3.96 58.38
CA PRO A 598 -44.71 4.12 57.07
C PRO A 598 -43.94 4.78 55.90
N SER A 599 -44.58 4.60 54.74
CA SER A 599 -44.45 5.24 53.43
C SER A 599 -44.07 6.73 53.41
N VAL A 600 -43.15 7.10 52.50
CA VAL A 600 -43.02 8.47 51.98
C VAL A 600 -43.09 8.44 50.46
N GLU A 601 -43.93 9.33 49.96
CA GLU A 601 -44.31 9.59 48.58
C GLU A 601 -43.14 9.70 47.60
N THR A 602 -43.32 9.09 46.42
CA THR A 602 -42.56 9.38 45.21
C THR A 602 -42.88 10.80 44.73
N THR A 603 -42.14 11.79 45.20
CA THR A 603 -42.11 13.11 44.55
C THR A 603 -41.29 13.02 43.26
N GLU A 604 -41.97 13.30 42.14
CA GLU A 604 -41.41 13.56 40.82
C GLU A 604 -40.25 14.58 40.90
N PHE A 605 -39.01 14.13 40.73
CA PHE A 605 -37.91 15.04 40.42
C PHE A 605 -37.96 15.38 38.94
N SER A 606 -38.58 16.52 38.66
CA SER A 606 -38.53 17.28 37.41
C SER A 606 -37.12 17.29 36.81
N THR A 607 -36.93 16.49 35.75
CA THR A 607 -35.79 16.62 34.84
C THR A 607 -36.02 17.84 33.94
N SER A 608 -35.79 19.03 34.47
CA SER A 608 -35.70 20.24 33.65
C SER A 608 -34.31 20.87 33.80
N ALA A 609 -33.74 21.23 32.65
CA ALA A 609 -32.43 21.87 32.45
C ALA A 609 -31.17 20.96 32.46
N VAL A 610 -31.22 19.81 31.80
CA VAL A 610 -30.04 19.30 31.06
C VAL A 610 -30.23 19.67 29.59
N SER A 611 -29.37 20.57 29.11
CA SER A 611 -29.24 20.97 27.71
C SER A 611 -29.54 19.82 26.74
N LYS A 612 -30.57 19.98 25.88
CA LYS A 612 -30.80 19.18 24.67
C LYS A 612 -29.59 19.30 23.74
N ALA A 613 -28.52 18.58 24.06
CA ALA A 613 -27.45 18.28 23.14
C ALA A 613 -27.90 17.08 22.30
N ASP A 614 -28.52 17.39 21.17
CA ASP A 614 -28.76 16.52 20.02
C ASP A 614 -27.65 15.44 19.87
N PRO A 615 -27.94 14.14 20.09
CA PRO A 615 -26.92 13.07 20.08
C PRO A 615 -26.27 12.87 18.71
N ALA A 616 -26.85 13.44 17.65
CA ALA A 616 -26.39 13.33 16.27
C ALA A 616 -25.14 14.18 15.93
N LYS A 617 -24.60 15.00 16.85
CA LYS A 617 -23.44 15.87 16.55
C LYS A 617 -22.26 15.76 17.54
N PRO A 618 -21.42 14.71 17.40
CA PRO A 618 -20.00 14.88 17.74
C PRO A 618 -19.04 14.16 16.78
N ARG A 619 -19.09 14.45 15.46
CA ARG A 619 -18.01 14.01 14.51
C ARG A 619 -17.39 15.14 13.67
N ARG A 620 -18.11 16.22 13.38
CA ARG A 620 -17.63 17.32 12.49
C ARG A 620 -16.55 18.25 13.07
N ARG A 621 -16.52 18.52 14.39
CA ARG A 621 -15.61 19.53 14.99
C ARG A 621 -14.17 19.04 15.24
N SER A 622 -13.95 17.73 15.40
CA SER A 622 -12.63 17.15 15.72
C SER A 622 -11.69 17.09 14.50
N ARG A 623 -12.15 16.59 13.35
CA ARG A 623 -11.36 16.51 12.10
C ARG A 623 -11.06 17.90 11.51
N SER A 624 -12.06 18.77 11.46
CA SER A 624 -11.92 20.15 10.93
C SER A 624 -10.95 21.02 11.74
N SER A 625 -10.97 20.93 13.07
CA SER A 625 -10.04 21.68 13.93
C SER A 625 -8.60 21.17 13.87
N ARG A 626 -8.41 19.85 13.69
CA ARG A 626 -7.09 19.22 13.51
C ARG A 626 -6.49 19.53 12.12
N LEU A 627 -7.30 19.44 11.06
CA LEU A 627 -6.94 19.86 9.71
C LEU A 627 -6.63 21.35 9.62
N ARG A 628 -7.40 22.21 10.31
CA ARG A 628 -7.18 23.66 10.35
C ARG A 628 -5.89 24.02 11.11
N ARG A 629 -5.55 23.32 12.20
CA ARG A 629 -4.26 23.47 12.91
C ARG A 629 -3.08 22.93 12.10
N LEU A 630 -3.24 21.79 11.44
CA LEU A 630 -2.21 21.21 10.56
C LEU A 630 -1.97 22.10 9.34
N ARG A 631 -3.03 22.61 8.72
CA ARG A 631 -2.99 23.58 7.61
C ARG A 631 -2.27 24.87 8.03
N ARG A 632 -2.62 25.47 9.17
CA ARG A 632 -1.90 26.64 9.71
C ARG A 632 -0.42 26.37 10.02
N ARG A 633 -0.08 25.17 10.51
CA ARG A 633 1.32 24.75 10.77
C ARG A 633 2.12 24.46 9.51
N LEU A 634 1.47 24.07 8.42
CA LEU A 634 2.09 23.79 7.12
C LEU A 634 2.16 25.04 6.22
N ASP A 635 1.18 25.95 6.33
CA ASP A 635 1.07 27.13 5.46
C ASP A 635 2.09 28.22 5.81
N ARG A 636 2.42 28.43 7.09
CA ARG A 636 3.42 29.43 7.49
C ARG A 636 4.83 29.12 6.93
N PRO A 637 5.41 27.93 7.12
CA PRO A 637 6.67 27.56 6.50
C PRO A 637 6.68 27.69 4.97
N ARG A 638 5.55 27.37 4.32
CA ARG A 638 5.38 27.50 2.87
C ARG A 638 5.48 28.95 2.40
N ARG A 639 4.83 29.88 3.10
CA ARG A 639 4.89 31.32 2.76
C ARG A 639 6.32 31.87 2.83
N TYR A 640 7.08 31.53 3.87
CA TYR A 640 8.48 31.96 3.97
C TYR A 640 9.36 31.40 2.85
N ASN A 641 9.15 30.14 2.47
CA ASN A 641 9.90 29.55 1.35
C ASN A 641 9.49 30.13 -0.02
N GLN A 642 8.22 30.53 -0.18
CA GLN A 642 7.73 31.23 -1.38
C GLN A 642 8.31 32.64 -1.46
N ALA A 643 8.30 33.38 -0.35
CA ALA A 643 8.94 34.69 -0.26
C ALA A 643 10.45 34.60 -0.56
N GLY A 644 11.13 33.60 0.03
CA GLY A 644 12.54 33.34 -0.26
C GLY A 644 12.80 33.04 -1.74
N ALA A 645 11.97 32.20 -2.37
CA ALA A 645 12.05 31.93 -3.80
C ALA A 645 11.89 33.19 -4.67
N LEU A 646 10.88 34.02 -4.38
CA LEU A 646 10.66 35.28 -5.09
C LEU A 646 11.86 36.22 -4.93
N LEU A 647 12.34 36.41 -3.69
CA LEU A 647 13.50 37.26 -3.40
C LEU A 647 14.77 36.79 -4.09
N SER A 648 14.97 35.47 -4.28
CA SER A 648 16.13 34.97 -5.05
C SER A 648 16.07 35.33 -6.53
N LEU A 649 14.88 35.36 -7.13
CA LEU A 649 14.69 35.80 -8.52
C LEU A 649 14.92 37.29 -8.66
N VAL A 650 14.42 38.08 -7.70
CA VAL A 650 14.64 39.54 -7.66
C VAL A 650 16.11 39.86 -7.42
N ALA A 651 16.82 39.08 -6.60
CA ALA A 651 18.28 39.22 -6.42
C ALA A 651 19.03 38.95 -7.73
N LEU A 652 18.71 37.86 -8.44
CA LEU A 652 19.33 37.59 -9.75
C LEU A 652 19.01 38.71 -10.76
N LEU A 653 17.75 39.16 -10.83
CA LEU A 653 17.36 40.27 -11.71
C LEU A 653 18.08 41.58 -11.39
N SER A 654 18.24 41.91 -10.10
CA SER A 654 19.01 43.04 -9.62
C SER A 654 20.47 42.97 -10.11
N ALA A 655 21.07 41.78 -10.04
CA ALA A 655 22.41 41.53 -10.56
C ALA A 655 22.50 41.69 -12.09
N LEU A 656 21.51 41.20 -12.83
CA LEU A 656 21.52 41.26 -14.30
C LEU A 656 21.23 42.66 -14.85
N THR A 657 20.60 43.53 -14.06
CA THR A 657 20.23 44.90 -14.47
C THR A 657 21.22 45.97 -13.97
N GLY A 658 22.39 45.55 -13.48
CA GLY A 658 23.46 46.47 -13.06
C GLY A 658 23.14 47.29 -11.80
N ARG A 659 22.21 46.82 -10.94
CA ARG A 659 21.94 47.48 -9.66
C ARG A 659 23.13 47.29 -8.71
N PRO A 660 23.35 48.21 -7.74
CA PRO A 660 24.45 48.10 -6.80
C PRO A 660 24.49 46.74 -6.10
N VAL A 661 25.68 46.14 -6.01
CA VAL A 661 25.90 44.81 -5.43
C VAL A 661 25.32 44.68 -4.02
N VAL A 662 25.33 45.76 -3.23
CA VAL A 662 24.71 45.81 -1.90
C VAL A 662 23.22 45.48 -1.94
N VAL A 663 22.47 46.00 -2.93
CA VAL A 663 21.04 45.72 -3.09
C VAL A 663 20.81 44.23 -3.38
N THR A 664 21.60 43.68 -4.30
CA THR A 664 21.58 42.27 -4.67
C THR A 664 21.91 41.37 -3.47
N ALA A 665 22.92 41.74 -2.67
CA ALA A 665 23.32 41.02 -1.46
C ALA A 665 22.22 41.04 -0.39
N VAL A 666 21.59 42.19 -0.12
CA VAL A 666 20.47 42.31 0.82
C VAL A 666 19.30 41.40 0.40
N LEU A 667 18.92 41.42 -0.88
CA LEU A 667 17.87 40.53 -1.40
C LEU A 667 18.25 39.05 -1.26
N GLY A 668 19.51 38.71 -1.51
CA GLY A 668 20.07 37.37 -1.31
C GLY A 668 19.99 36.91 0.15
N PHE A 669 20.37 37.76 1.11
CA PHE A 669 20.28 37.48 2.54
C PHE A 669 18.84 37.32 3.00
N LEU A 670 17.94 38.20 2.57
CA LEU A 670 16.50 38.10 2.89
C LEU A 670 15.89 36.82 2.31
N SER A 671 16.33 36.40 1.12
CA SER A 671 15.93 35.13 0.51
C SER A 671 16.33 33.93 1.38
N LEU A 672 17.59 33.87 1.81
CA LEU A 672 18.09 32.81 2.70
C LEU A 672 17.46 32.86 4.09
N ALA A 673 17.14 34.04 4.62
CA ALA A 673 16.39 34.18 5.86
C ALA A 673 14.98 33.57 5.73
N GLY A 674 14.31 33.77 4.58
CA GLY A 674 13.06 33.10 4.24
C GLY A 674 13.17 31.57 4.18
N VAL A 675 14.24 31.05 3.55
CA VAL A 675 14.55 29.62 3.54
C VAL A 675 14.77 29.10 4.97
N TYR A 676 15.62 29.75 5.77
CA TYR A 676 15.88 29.40 7.16
C TYR A 676 14.59 29.38 7.99
N TRP A 677 13.75 30.42 7.89
CA TRP A 677 12.47 30.47 8.62
C TRP A 677 11.52 29.34 8.25
N SER A 678 11.55 28.89 6.98
CA SER A 678 10.77 27.73 6.54
C SER A 678 11.22 26.41 7.18
N VAL A 679 12.50 26.28 7.55
CA VAL A 679 13.10 25.07 8.14
C VAL A 679 13.65 25.22 9.55
N ARG A 680 13.42 26.36 10.23
CA ARG A 680 14.04 26.72 11.52
C ARG A 680 13.92 25.67 12.61
N VAL A 681 12.78 24.96 12.66
CA VAL A 681 12.55 23.88 13.63
C VAL A 681 13.50 22.69 13.38
N THR A 682 13.81 22.41 12.12
CA THR A 682 14.74 21.37 11.70
C THR A 682 16.18 21.79 11.94
N VAL A 683 16.53 23.04 11.61
CA VAL A 683 17.88 23.60 11.81
C VAL A 683 18.24 23.65 13.30
N ASN A 684 17.32 24.09 14.15
CA ASN A 684 17.58 24.24 15.59
C ASN A 684 17.58 22.89 16.36
N ARG A 685 17.40 21.77 15.67
CA ARG A 685 17.40 20.42 16.26
C ARG A 685 18.33 19.50 15.48
N ARG A 686 19.58 19.34 15.95
CA ARG A 686 20.63 18.54 15.30
C ARG A 686 20.19 17.15 14.84
N LYS A 687 19.37 16.45 15.64
CA LYS A 687 18.80 15.13 15.31
C LYS A 687 17.93 15.11 14.03
N LEU A 688 17.47 16.27 13.57
CA LEU A 688 16.61 16.43 12.40
C LEU A 688 17.37 16.92 11.15
N TRP A 689 18.64 17.30 11.26
CA TRP A 689 19.41 17.89 10.16
C TRP A 689 19.38 17.06 8.88
N ASN A 690 19.39 15.73 8.99
CA ASN A 690 19.33 14.82 7.84
C ASN A 690 18.04 14.96 7.00
N ARG A 691 17.02 15.69 7.48
CA ARG A 691 15.79 16.05 6.75
C ARG A 691 15.95 17.33 5.90
N LEU A 692 17.04 18.07 6.06
CA LEU A 692 17.35 19.28 5.29
C LEU A 692 17.81 18.98 3.86
N LEU A 693 18.32 17.76 3.61
CA LEU A 693 18.74 17.34 2.28
C LEU A 693 17.63 17.53 1.25
N GLY A 694 17.93 18.25 0.17
CA GLY A 694 17.01 18.49 -0.93
C GLY A 694 16.00 19.62 -0.71
N GLN A 695 15.99 20.28 0.46
CA GLN A 695 15.11 21.43 0.73
C GLN A 695 15.55 22.66 -0.08
N SER A 696 14.59 23.39 -0.64
CA SER A 696 14.79 24.67 -1.35
C SER A 696 15.95 24.68 -2.35
N ARG A 697 16.20 23.55 -3.04
CA ARG A 697 17.32 23.41 -3.98
C ARG A 697 17.29 24.45 -5.08
N ALA A 698 16.14 24.64 -5.74
CA ALA A 698 16.00 25.63 -6.81
C ALA A 698 16.33 27.05 -6.32
N THR A 699 15.87 27.43 -5.12
CA THR A 699 16.18 28.73 -4.52
C THR A 699 17.69 28.90 -4.29
N ARG A 700 18.35 27.88 -3.75
CA ARG A 700 19.81 27.92 -3.53
C ARG A 700 20.58 27.98 -4.86
N VAL A 701 20.15 27.25 -5.88
CA VAL A 701 20.75 27.30 -7.23
C VAL A 701 20.64 28.72 -7.82
N VAL A 702 19.45 29.33 -7.78
CA VAL A 702 19.24 30.70 -8.27
C VAL A 702 20.06 31.72 -7.47
N LEU A 703 20.21 31.54 -6.15
CA LEU A 703 21.06 32.41 -5.34
C LEU A 703 22.55 32.26 -5.66
N VAL A 704 23.03 31.05 -5.98
CA VAL A 704 24.40 30.83 -6.46
C VAL A 704 24.61 31.62 -7.76
N CYS A 705 23.67 31.55 -8.71
CA CYS A 705 23.69 32.37 -9.92
C CYS A 705 23.70 33.88 -9.61
N ALA A 706 22.81 34.35 -8.72
CA ALA A 706 22.74 35.76 -8.34
C ALA A 706 24.03 36.26 -7.70
N THR A 707 24.67 35.44 -6.86
CA THR A 707 25.94 35.74 -6.21
C THR A 707 27.07 35.90 -7.23
N MET A 708 27.12 35.00 -8.20
CA MET A 708 28.12 35.04 -9.27
C MET A 708 27.90 36.23 -10.20
N ALA A 709 26.66 36.52 -10.61
CA ALA A 709 26.33 37.70 -11.39
C ALA A 709 26.71 39.00 -10.65
N ALA A 710 26.45 39.08 -9.34
CA ALA A 710 26.86 40.22 -8.52
C ALA A 710 28.39 40.35 -8.40
N SER A 711 29.11 39.23 -8.31
CA SER A 711 30.58 39.23 -8.24
C SER A 711 31.22 39.70 -9.55
N ASN A 712 30.61 39.34 -10.69
CA ASN A 712 31.07 39.74 -12.03
C ASN A 712 30.93 41.25 -12.28
N GLN A 713 30.02 41.94 -11.59
CA GLN A 713 29.89 43.40 -11.71
C GLN A 713 31.10 44.17 -11.16
N VAL A 714 31.89 43.54 -10.30
CA VAL A 714 32.97 44.20 -9.57
C VAL A 714 34.34 43.62 -9.94
N ARG A 715 34.40 42.52 -10.72
CA ARG A 715 35.64 41.78 -10.97
C ARG A 715 35.68 41.04 -12.31
N ASP A 716 36.82 41.14 -12.97
CA ASP A 716 37.17 40.35 -14.16
C ASP A 716 37.84 39.00 -13.80
N SER A 717 37.08 38.08 -13.21
CA SER A 717 37.58 36.72 -12.89
C SER A 717 36.53 35.63 -13.10
N TRP A 718 35.77 35.74 -14.19
CA TRP A 718 34.67 34.85 -14.53
C TRP A 718 35.03 33.35 -14.55
N PRO A 719 36.24 32.88 -14.96
CA PRO A 719 36.53 31.43 -14.99
C PRO A 719 36.55 30.81 -13.58
N THR A 720 37.18 31.50 -12.63
CA THR A 720 37.24 31.05 -11.22
C THR A 720 35.86 31.03 -10.57
N THR A 721 35.04 32.03 -10.90
CA THR A 721 33.68 32.15 -10.38
C THR A 721 32.75 31.11 -11.02
N ALA A 722 32.90 30.82 -12.31
CA ALA A 722 32.17 29.77 -13.02
C ALA A 722 32.46 28.38 -12.42
N LEU A 723 33.72 28.10 -12.12
CA LEU A 723 34.12 26.87 -11.43
C LEU A 723 33.52 26.79 -10.02
N ALA A 724 33.58 27.87 -9.24
CA ALA A 724 32.97 27.92 -7.91
C ALA A 724 31.44 27.65 -7.95
N VAL A 725 30.74 28.23 -8.92
CA VAL A 725 29.30 27.99 -9.13
C VAL A 725 29.02 26.55 -9.55
N ALA A 726 29.80 25.99 -10.46
CA ALA A 726 29.64 24.60 -10.87
C ALA A 726 29.78 23.64 -9.67
N LEU A 727 30.79 23.84 -8.83
CA LEU A 727 31.04 23.03 -7.63
C LEU A 727 29.89 23.11 -6.61
N VAL A 728 29.45 24.31 -6.24
CA VAL A 728 28.36 24.50 -5.27
C VAL A 728 27.04 23.95 -5.83
N THR A 729 26.77 24.16 -7.12
CA THR A 729 25.52 23.73 -7.75
C THR A 729 25.46 22.21 -7.90
N CYS A 730 26.58 21.58 -8.28
CA CYS A 730 26.74 20.12 -8.28
C CYS A 730 26.51 19.53 -6.88
N ALA A 731 27.05 20.15 -5.83
CA ALA A 731 26.82 19.73 -4.45
C ALA A 731 25.33 19.82 -4.05
N VAL A 732 24.66 20.94 -4.34
CA VAL A 732 23.22 21.16 -4.04
C VAL A 732 22.32 20.19 -4.80
N ILE A 733 22.61 19.89 -6.06
CA ILE A 733 21.84 18.95 -6.88
C ILE A 733 22.09 17.51 -6.45
N GLY A 734 23.35 17.19 -6.14
CA GLY A 734 23.81 15.90 -5.62
C GLY A 734 23.14 15.48 -4.31
N GLU A 735 22.65 16.43 -3.50
CA GLU A 735 21.88 16.15 -2.27
C GLU A 735 20.73 15.16 -2.47
N ALA A 736 20.06 15.18 -3.64
CA ALA A 736 18.95 14.24 -3.90
C ALA A 736 19.41 12.80 -4.14
N HIS A 737 20.63 12.59 -4.63
CA HIS A 737 21.22 11.27 -4.73
C HIS A 737 21.62 10.74 -3.36
N VAL A 738 22.23 11.60 -2.54
CA VAL A 738 22.53 11.30 -1.12
C VAL A 738 21.23 10.92 -0.39
N ALA A 739 20.19 11.75 -0.48
CA ALA A 739 18.90 11.49 0.18
C ALA A 739 18.26 10.17 -0.26
N ARG A 740 18.32 9.82 -1.55
CA ARG A 740 17.80 8.56 -2.09
C ARG A 740 18.57 7.35 -1.58
N ALA A 741 19.90 7.43 -1.54
CA ALA A 741 20.77 6.39 -1.04
C ALA A 741 20.62 6.12 0.47
N TRP A 742 20.11 7.10 1.23
CA TRP A 742 19.75 6.93 2.65
C TRP A 742 18.24 6.75 2.88
N SER A 743 17.46 6.62 1.80
CA SER A 743 16.01 6.48 1.92
C SER A 743 15.61 5.17 2.58
N ARG A 744 14.45 5.18 3.24
CA ARG A 744 13.88 3.97 3.86
C ARG A 744 13.47 2.90 2.86
N LYS A 745 13.38 3.25 1.58
CA LYS A 745 13.01 2.34 0.50
C LYS A 745 14.22 1.59 -0.08
N LEU A 746 15.44 1.93 0.33
CA LEU A 746 16.63 1.28 -0.19
C LEU A 746 16.94 0.00 0.59
N GLY A 747 16.49 -1.12 0.03
CA GLY A 747 16.93 -2.51 0.28
C GLY A 747 16.82 -3.02 1.72
N LEU A 748 17.51 -4.13 1.96
CA LEU A 748 17.61 -4.85 3.22
C LEU A 748 18.02 -3.96 4.39
N ARG A 749 17.33 -4.17 5.51
CA ARG A 749 17.77 -3.69 6.81
C ARG A 749 17.75 -4.88 7.76
N VAL A 750 18.90 -5.13 8.36
CA VAL A 750 19.09 -6.14 9.40
C VAL A 750 19.71 -5.49 10.62
N GLN A 751 19.33 -5.95 11.80
CA GLN A 751 20.04 -5.72 13.05
C GLN A 751 20.34 -7.08 13.68
N ASN A 752 21.48 -7.18 14.37
CA ASN A 752 21.88 -8.35 15.17
C ASN A 752 21.96 -9.66 14.38
N LEU A 753 22.41 -9.62 13.11
CA LEU A 753 22.79 -10.82 12.35
C LEU A 753 24.31 -10.71 12.06
N PRO A 754 25.16 -11.51 12.73
CA PRO A 754 26.62 -11.34 12.70
C PRO A 754 27.21 -11.28 11.29
N ALA A 755 26.78 -12.18 10.39
CA ALA A 755 27.29 -12.26 9.02
C ALA A 755 26.86 -11.07 8.12
N ILE A 756 25.91 -10.23 8.54
CA ILE A 756 25.37 -9.14 7.71
C ILE A 756 25.44 -7.80 8.42
N ASN A 757 26.31 -6.92 7.91
CA ASN A 757 26.39 -5.54 8.35
C ASN A 757 25.92 -4.55 7.27
N THR A 758 24.67 -4.08 7.41
CA THR A 758 24.12 -2.99 6.56
C THR A 758 24.34 -1.59 7.15
N VAL A 759 24.94 -1.50 8.35
CA VAL A 759 25.21 -0.24 9.03
C VAL A 759 26.46 0.41 8.42
N VAL A 760 26.35 1.70 8.15
CA VAL A 760 27.47 2.55 7.75
C VAL A 760 27.53 3.70 8.74
N SER A 761 28.72 3.94 9.29
CA SER A 761 28.99 5.08 10.16
C SER A 761 28.67 6.38 9.41
N ASP A 762 27.88 7.26 10.04
CA ASP A 762 27.52 8.59 9.53
C ASP A 762 28.11 9.66 10.49
N PRO A 763 29.46 9.78 10.57
CA PRO A 763 30.12 10.65 11.57
C PRO A 763 29.86 12.13 11.29
N VAL A 764 29.67 12.49 10.02
CA VAL A 764 29.32 13.83 9.59
C VAL A 764 27.82 13.86 9.31
N PRO A 765 27.02 14.64 10.05
CA PRO A 765 25.60 14.79 9.74
C PRO A 765 25.44 15.24 8.29
N ARG A 766 24.89 14.42 7.41
CA ARG A 766 24.67 14.78 5.99
C ARG A 766 23.82 16.03 5.79
N GLY A 767 23.01 16.41 6.78
CA GLY A 767 22.30 17.69 6.82
C GLY A 767 23.21 18.92 6.97
N LEU A 768 24.49 18.73 7.27
CA LEU A 768 25.51 19.78 7.24
C LEU A 768 25.73 20.30 5.81
N LEU A 769 25.65 19.43 4.79
CA LEU A 769 25.83 19.81 3.40
C LEU A 769 24.93 20.99 2.97
N PRO A 770 23.59 20.94 3.15
CA PRO A 770 22.74 22.07 2.80
C PRO A 770 22.93 23.30 3.69
N LEU A 771 23.42 23.14 4.93
CA LEU A 771 23.72 24.27 5.82
C LEU A 771 24.98 25.00 5.35
N VAL A 772 26.06 24.28 5.11
CA VAL A 772 27.34 24.83 4.64
C VAL A 772 27.19 25.40 3.25
N SER A 773 26.47 24.74 2.33
CA SER A 773 26.24 25.31 1.00
C SER A 773 25.43 26.61 1.06
N SER A 774 24.50 26.75 2.01
CA SER A 774 23.79 28.01 2.23
C SER A 774 24.69 29.09 2.84
N ALA A 775 25.58 28.72 3.76
CA ALA A 775 26.55 29.64 4.34
C ALA A 775 27.57 30.14 3.30
N VAL A 776 28.00 29.29 2.37
CA VAL A 776 28.88 29.70 1.25
C VAL A 776 28.17 30.67 0.29
N ILE A 777 26.86 30.55 0.09
CA ILE A 777 26.08 31.55 -0.66
C ILE A 777 26.09 32.90 0.07
N VAL A 778 25.91 32.91 1.40
CA VAL A 778 26.02 34.14 2.23
C VAL A 778 27.41 34.75 2.08
N LEU A 779 28.46 33.93 2.22
CA LEU A 779 29.85 34.37 2.09
C LEU A 779 30.12 34.95 0.72
N GLY A 780 29.55 34.38 -0.35
CA GLY A 780 29.70 34.91 -1.69
C GLY A 780 29.06 36.28 -1.89
N PHE A 781 27.88 36.54 -1.32
CA PHE A 781 27.32 37.89 -1.35
C PHE A 781 28.17 38.88 -0.53
N ALA A 782 28.69 38.46 0.62
CA ALA A 782 29.59 39.30 1.42
C ALA A 782 30.90 39.60 0.68
N ALA A 783 31.48 38.60 0.02
CA ALA A 783 32.69 38.75 -0.80
C ALA A 783 32.44 39.66 -2.01
N ALA A 784 31.26 39.58 -2.64
CA ALA A 784 30.89 40.49 -3.72
C ALA A 784 30.83 41.95 -3.24
N VAL A 785 30.26 42.20 -2.05
CA VAL A 785 30.17 43.55 -1.45
C VAL A 785 31.52 44.09 -0.99
N THR A 786 32.40 43.22 -0.48
CA THR A 786 33.70 43.60 0.11
C THR A 786 34.87 43.45 -0.85
N GLU A 787 34.62 43.02 -2.08
CA GLU A 787 35.64 42.78 -3.10
C GLU A 787 36.74 41.76 -2.70
N ALA A 788 36.49 40.93 -1.68
CA ALA A 788 37.41 39.90 -1.15
C ALA A 788 37.81 38.81 -2.18
N PRO A 789 39.10 38.50 -2.43
CA PRO A 789 39.61 37.72 -3.58
C PRO A 789 38.79 36.49 -4.03
N ALA A 790 38.65 36.28 -5.36
CA ALA A 790 37.86 35.17 -5.94
C ALA A 790 38.37 33.78 -5.51
N ALA A 791 39.66 33.68 -5.16
CA ALA A 791 40.27 32.49 -4.57
C ALA A 791 39.60 32.06 -3.26
N ILE A 792 39.12 33.00 -2.42
CA ILE A 792 38.40 32.68 -1.17
C ILE A 792 37.07 32.00 -1.48
N MET A 793 36.37 32.47 -2.51
CA MET A 793 35.11 31.88 -2.95
C MET A 793 35.30 30.51 -3.58
N LEU A 794 36.33 30.35 -4.39
CA LEU A 794 36.70 29.05 -4.95
C LEU A 794 37.09 28.07 -3.83
N ALA A 795 37.88 28.49 -2.84
CA ALA A 795 38.23 27.67 -1.68
C ALA A 795 36.98 27.23 -0.90
N ALA A 796 36.05 28.13 -0.63
CA ALA A 796 34.78 27.81 0.03
C ALA A 796 33.92 26.83 -0.79
N ALA A 797 33.87 27.00 -2.12
CA ALA A 797 33.17 26.09 -3.03
C ALA A 797 33.81 24.69 -3.07
N VAL A 798 35.14 24.60 -3.09
CA VAL A 798 35.90 23.34 -3.01
C VAL A 798 35.60 22.63 -1.69
N LEU A 799 35.54 23.34 -0.56
CA LEU A 799 35.17 22.74 0.73
C LEU A 799 33.74 22.17 0.74
N VAL A 800 32.77 22.90 0.16
CA VAL A 800 31.39 22.39 0.01
C VAL A 800 31.37 21.15 -0.89
N PHE A 801 32.12 21.16 -1.99
CA PHE A 801 32.18 20.03 -2.90
C PHE A 801 32.90 18.82 -2.28
N ALA A 802 33.97 19.03 -1.53
CA ALA A 802 34.65 17.98 -0.76
C ALA A 802 33.71 17.36 0.28
N LEU A 803 32.92 18.18 1.00
CA LEU A 803 31.87 17.69 1.90
C LEU A 803 30.81 16.89 1.13
N PHE A 804 30.39 17.35 -0.06
CA PHE A 804 29.48 16.61 -0.92
C PHE A 804 30.06 15.25 -1.33
N VAL A 805 31.29 15.20 -1.85
CA VAL A 805 31.98 13.96 -2.22
C VAL A 805 32.04 13.01 -1.03
N LEU A 806 32.42 13.50 0.15
CA LEU A 806 32.47 12.70 1.38
C LEU A 806 31.10 12.06 1.72
N VAL A 807 30.02 12.84 1.73
CA VAL A 807 28.68 12.31 2.06
C VAL A 807 28.10 11.45 0.93
N ALA A 808 28.42 11.75 -0.33
CA ALA A 808 27.99 10.99 -1.51
C ALA A 808 28.68 9.63 -1.58
N THR A 809 30.00 9.58 -1.37
CA THR A 809 30.77 8.33 -1.30
C THR A 809 30.23 7.43 -0.20
N ARG A 810 29.99 7.96 1.02
CA ARG A 810 29.35 7.19 2.10
C ARG A 810 27.95 6.68 1.72
N ALA A 811 27.17 7.50 1.02
CA ALA A 811 25.85 7.10 0.54
C ALA A 811 25.95 5.96 -0.49
N MET A 812 26.95 5.98 -1.38
CA MET A 812 27.20 4.91 -2.35
C MET A 812 27.75 3.65 -1.69
N VAL A 813 28.67 3.76 -0.72
CA VAL A 813 29.15 2.63 0.09
C VAL A 813 27.97 1.96 0.81
N ARG A 814 27.08 2.75 1.42
CA ARG A 814 25.84 2.21 2.01
C ARG A 814 25.00 1.47 0.97
N ALA A 815 24.78 2.06 -0.21
CA ALA A 815 23.99 1.43 -1.24
C ALA A 815 24.62 0.09 -1.69
N ALA A 816 25.94 0.05 -1.87
CA ALA A 816 26.68 -1.16 -2.22
C ALA A 816 26.58 -2.23 -1.14
N ARG A 817 26.79 -1.88 0.14
CA ARG A 817 26.65 -2.81 1.27
C ARG A 817 25.24 -3.39 1.36
N VAL A 818 24.21 -2.56 1.18
CA VAL A 818 22.81 -3.02 1.20
C VAL A 818 22.54 -4.01 0.05
N VAL A 819 23.05 -3.74 -1.16
CA VAL A 819 22.88 -4.67 -2.29
C VAL A 819 23.66 -5.96 -2.07
N GLY A 820 24.90 -5.90 -1.59
CA GLY A 820 25.67 -7.11 -1.24
C GLY A 820 24.99 -7.94 -0.15
N ALA A 821 24.46 -7.28 0.88
CA ALA A 821 23.73 -7.93 1.96
C ALA A 821 22.44 -8.62 1.48
N GLU A 822 21.76 -8.11 0.44
CA GLU A 822 20.60 -8.81 -0.16
C GLU A 822 21.01 -10.16 -0.76
N HIS A 823 22.18 -10.24 -1.39
CA HIS A 823 22.68 -11.49 -1.97
C HIS A 823 23.13 -12.49 -0.89
N GLN A 824 23.66 -12.00 0.23
CA GLN A 824 24.16 -12.84 1.33
C GLN A 824 23.07 -13.28 2.32
N LEU A 825 21.88 -12.65 2.29
CA LEU A 825 20.81 -12.86 3.28
C LEU A 825 20.45 -14.33 3.50
N LYS A 826 20.18 -15.05 2.40
CA LYS A 826 19.72 -16.45 2.50
C LYS A 826 20.80 -17.34 3.11
N ALA A 827 22.04 -17.22 2.64
CA ALA A 827 23.17 -18.00 3.17
C ALA A 827 23.42 -17.71 4.67
N ALA A 828 23.45 -16.43 5.06
CA ALA A 828 23.64 -16.03 6.46
C ALA A 828 22.52 -16.54 7.39
N LEU A 829 21.28 -16.60 6.90
CA LEU A 829 20.17 -17.15 7.67
C LEU A 829 20.23 -18.67 7.76
N THR A 830 20.66 -19.35 6.69
CA THR A 830 20.87 -20.81 6.70
C THR A 830 21.95 -21.18 7.72
N GLU A 831 23.03 -20.40 7.81
CA GLU A 831 24.08 -20.58 8.82
C GLU A 831 23.60 -20.29 10.25
N TYR A 832 22.82 -19.22 10.44
CA TYR A 832 22.24 -18.90 11.75
C TYR A 832 21.21 -19.95 12.22
N ALA A 833 20.67 -20.76 11.30
CA ALA A 833 19.75 -21.86 11.54
C ALA A 833 18.58 -21.53 12.51
N PRO A 834 17.80 -20.46 12.27
CA PRO A 834 16.65 -20.15 13.11
C PRO A 834 15.60 -21.26 13.02
N GLU A 835 15.09 -21.71 14.18
CA GLU A 835 14.04 -22.73 14.27
C GLU A 835 12.63 -22.11 14.15
N PHE A 836 12.47 -20.84 14.53
CA PHE A 836 11.21 -20.11 14.39
C PHE A 836 11.37 -18.63 14.07
N ALA A 837 10.28 -18.03 13.58
CA ALA A 837 10.18 -16.60 13.30
C ALA A 837 9.12 -15.94 14.20
N VAL A 838 9.40 -14.72 14.67
CA VAL A 838 8.39 -13.83 15.27
C VAL A 838 8.02 -12.77 14.24
N TYR A 839 6.81 -12.86 13.69
CA TYR A 839 6.37 -11.98 12.61
C TYR A 839 5.60 -10.77 13.14
N PHE A 840 5.98 -9.57 12.70
CA PHE A 840 5.36 -8.30 13.13
C PHE A 840 5.11 -7.36 11.95
N ALA A 841 3.84 -7.06 11.66
CA ALA A 841 3.47 -6.21 10.52
C ALA A 841 2.65 -4.96 10.84
N SER A 842 2.46 -4.63 12.12
CA SER A 842 1.83 -3.38 12.56
C SER A 842 2.79 -2.18 12.46
N ALA A 843 2.23 -0.98 12.30
CA ALA A 843 2.99 0.27 12.35
C ALA A 843 3.07 0.88 13.77
N VAL A 844 2.39 0.29 14.74
CA VAL A 844 2.26 0.83 16.11
C VAL A 844 2.40 -0.28 17.14
N GLY A 845 2.96 0.06 18.30
CA GLY A 845 2.94 -0.79 19.49
C GLY A 845 3.99 -1.90 19.52
N ALA A 846 4.93 -1.94 18.58
CA ALA A 846 5.93 -3.02 18.49
C ALA A 846 6.72 -3.20 19.78
N GLY A 847 7.16 -2.10 20.40
CA GLY A 847 7.93 -2.15 21.64
C GLY A 847 7.17 -2.72 22.85
N TYR A 848 5.83 -2.64 22.85
CA TYR A 848 4.97 -3.23 23.87
C TYR A 848 4.62 -4.68 23.51
N GLN A 849 4.09 -4.90 22.30
CA GLN A 849 3.56 -6.19 21.86
C GLN A 849 4.63 -7.27 21.78
N ILE A 850 5.83 -6.95 21.26
CA ILE A 850 6.96 -7.88 21.30
C ILE A 850 7.54 -7.98 22.71
N GLY A 851 7.58 -6.85 23.44
CA GLY A 851 8.08 -6.82 24.82
C GLY A 851 7.35 -7.79 25.76
N MET A 852 6.03 -7.94 25.60
CA MET A 852 5.21 -8.89 26.37
C MET A 852 5.66 -10.36 26.24
N TRP A 853 6.35 -10.70 25.15
CA TRP A 853 6.76 -12.06 24.82
C TRP A 853 8.27 -12.27 24.79
N ALA A 854 9.06 -11.18 24.72
CA ALA A 854 10.50 -11.22 24.50
C ALA A 854 11.22 -12.17 25.47
N ALA A 855 11.02 -12.01 26.78
CA ALA A 855 11.65 -12.87 27.79
C ALA A 855 11.32 -14.36 27.59
N TYR A 856 10.09 -14.67 27.18
CA TYR A 856 9.63 -16.05 26.98
C TYR A 856 10.21 -16.65 25.70
N PHE A 857 10.33 -15.88 24.62
CA PHE A 857 11.04 -16.33 23.43
C PHE A 857 12.52 -16.64 23.74
N GLY A 858 13.16 -15.85 24.60
CA GLY A 858 14.52 -16.15 25.09
C GLY A 858 14.58 -17.46 25.90
N ARG A 859 13.61 -17.70 26.78
CA ARG A 859 13.51 -18.92 27.62
C ARG A 859 13.27 -20.21 26.82
N ILE A 860 12.77 -20.13 25.58
CA ILE A 860 12.65 -21.31 24.70
C ILE A 860 14.03 -21.92 24.41
N GLY A 861 15.10 -21.11 24.43
CA GLY A 861 16.47 -21.59 24.24
C GLY A 861 16.78 -22.03 22.80
N ARG A 862 15.94 -21.67 21.82
CA ARG A 862 16.14 -21.99 20.40
C ARG A 862 16.43 -20.73 19.57
N PRO A 863 17.32 -20.78 18.56
CA PRO A 863 17.59 -19.64 17.70
C PRO A 863 16.33 -19.18 16.95
N PHE A 864 16.09 -17.88 16.91
CA PHE A 864 14.94 -17.31 16.21
C PHE A 864 15.26 -15.96 15.57
N VAL A 865 14.39 -15.51 14.67
CA VAL A 865 14.47 -14.18 14.05
C VAL A 865 13.17 -13.41 14.22
N VAL A 866 13.24 -12.08 14.27
CA VAL A 866 12.07 -11.20 14.19
C VAL A 866 11.95 -10.62 12.79
N VAL A 867 10.86 -10.94 12.10
CA VAL A 867 10.60 -10.46 10.73
C VAL A 867 9.58 -9.32 10.78
N THR A 868 9.93 -8.16 10.24
CA THR A 868 9.03 -6.99 10.19
C THR A 868 8.82 -6.45 8.78
N ARG A 869 7.59 -6.02 8.49
CA ARG A 869 7.25 -5.28 7.26
C ARG A 869 7.47 -3.77 7.41
N VAL A 870 7.69 -3.27 8.63
CA VAL A 870 7.70 -1.84 8.95
C VAL A 870 9.05 -1.41 9.52
N ALA A 871 9.88 -0.78 8.69
CA ALA A 871 11.23 -0.37 9.08
C ALA A 871 11.28 0.56 10.31
N ASP A 872 10.24 1.35 10.54
CA ASP A 872 10.18 2.30 11.65
C ASP A 872 10.00 1.60 13.02
N THR A 873 9.53 0.34 13.04
CA THR A 873 9.36 -0.41 14.29
C THR A 873 10.63 -1.13 14.74
N MET A 874 11.62 -1.36 13.86
CA MET A 874 12.85 -2.10 14.19
C MET A 874 13.54 -1.58 15.46
N GLY A 875 13.67 -0.26 15.61
CA GLY A 875 14.29 0.32 16.79
C GLY A 875 13.47 0.18 18.08
N GLU A 876 12.15 0.03 17.99
CA GLU A 876 11.30 -0.34 19.14
C GLU A 876 11.46 -1.81 19.50
N ILE A 877 11.50 -2.68 18.49
CA ILE A 877 11.72 -4.13 18.63
C ILE A 877 13.08 -4.39 19.29
N ALA A 878 14.16 -3.83 18.76
CA ALA A 878 15.52 -3.98 19.31
C ALA A 878 15.64 -3.48 20.75
N ARG A 879 14.90 -2.43 21.12
CA ARG A 879 14.85 -1.96 22.51
C ARG A 879 14.00 -2.85 23.40
N ALA A 880 12.99 -3.53 22.86
CA ALA A 880 12.17 -4.47 23.62
C ALA A 880 12.96 -5.74 23.92
N LEU A 881 13.60 -6.35 22.92
CA LEU A 881 14.43 -7.54 23.10
C LEU A 881 15.56 -7.31 24.11
N ARG A 882 16.34 -6.22 23.94
CA ARG A 882 17.44 -5.87 24.88
C ARG A 882 16.98 -5.64 26.31
N ARG A 883 15.78 -5.07 26.53
CA ARG A 883 15.24 -4.87 27.89
C ARG A 883 14.99 -6.18 28.64
N HIS A 884 14.84 -7.28 27.91
CA HIS A 884 14.62 -8.61 28.46
C HIS A 884 15.83 -9.53 28.27
N GLY A 885 17.02 -8.98 27.98
CA GLY A 885 18.25 -9.77 27.81
C GLY A 885 18.26 -10.67 26.58
N VAL A 886 17.41 -10.42 25.58
CA VAL A 886 17.32 -11.23 24.37
C VAL A 886 18.07 -10.57 23.22
N ASP A 887 18.96 -11.32 22.59
CA ASP A 887 19.63 -10.94 21.35
C ASP A 887 19.16 -11.84 20.21
N ALA A 888 18.39 -11.27 19.28
CA ALA A 888 17.87 -11.99 18.12
C ALA A 888 17.93 -11.11 16.86
N PRO A 889 18.24 -11.66 15.68
CA PRO A 889 18.23 -10.93 14.43
C PRO A 889 16.86 -10.29 14.14
N ILE A 890 16.86 -9.03 13.68
CA ILE A 890 15.67 -8.31 13.26
C ILE A 890 15.79 -7.97 11.79
N ILE A 891 14.88 -8.50 10.97
CA ILE A 891 14.96 -8.44 9.51
C ILE A 891 13.76 -7.67 8.96
N HIS A 892 14.02 -6.60 8.22
CA HIS A 892 12.98 -5.84 7.51
C HIS A 892 12.84 -6.31 6.07
N ARG A 893 11.63 -6.71 5.69
CA ARG A 893 11.26 -7.11 4.33
C ARG A 893 10.00 -6.36 3.90
N PRO A 894 10.08 -5.39 2.98
CA PRO A 894 8.91 -4.60 2.60
C PRO A 894 8.04 -5.25 1.51
N THR A 895 8.50 -6.31 0.83
CA THR A 895 7.85 -6.96 -0.33
C THR A 895 7.55 -8.43 -0.06
N LEU A 896 6.56 -9.02 -0.78
CA LEU A 896 6.21 -10.44 -0.67
C LEU A 896 7.37 -11.36 -1.07
N ARG A 897 7.97 -11.11 -2.25
CA ARG A 897 9.21 -11.76 -2.69
C ARG A 897 10.35 -11.64 -1.67
N GLY A 898 10.41 -10.52 -0.95
CA GLY A 898 11.39 -10.33 0.10
C GLY A 898 11.19 -11.30 1.27
N LEU A 899 9.96 -11.68 1.60
CA LEU A 899 9.67 -12.62 2.69
C LEU A 899 10.16 -14.04 2.38
N GLU A 900 10.09 -14.48 1.12
CA GLU A 900 10.63 -15.79 0.68
C GLU A 900 12.12 -15.91 1.00
N ALA A 901 12.87 -14.83 0.80
CA ALA A 901 14.31 -14.81 1.05
C ALA A 901 14.69 -14.92 2.53
N VAL A 902 13.73 -14.89 3.46
CA VAL A 902 13.98 -15.02 4.91
C VAL A 902 13.72 -16.44 5.41
N ILE A 903 13.00 -17.27 4.63
CA ILE A 903 12.67 -18.62 5.04
C ILE A 903 13.81 -19.55 4.64
N VAL A 904 14.26 -20.35 5.60
CA VAL A 904 15.36 -21.29 5.46
C VAL A 904 14.93 -22.66 6.01
N PRO A 905 15.55 -23.76 5.57
CA PRO A 905 15.08 -25.11 5.91
C PRO A 905 14.98 -25.44 7.40
N SER A 906 15.74 -24.76 8.26
CA SER A 906 15.68 -24.95 9.72
C SER A 906 14.40 -24.40 10.37
N MET A 907 13.69 -23.48 9.70
CA MET A 907 12.49 -22.86 10.27
C MET A 907 11.29 -23.79 10.15
N THR A 908 10.58 -23.98 11.26
CA THR A 908 9.36 -24.81 11.29
C THR A 908 8.12 -24.04 11.72
N THR A 909 8.29 -22.90 12.43
CA THR A 909 7.20 -22.22 13.12
C THR A 909 7.27 -20.70 12.97
N ALA A 910 6.11 -20.03 12.88
CA ALA A 910 5.98 -18.58 12.89
C ALA A 910 4.97 -18.11 13.96
N PHE A 911 5.42 -17.27 14.89
CA PHE A 911 4.60 -16.68 15.95
C PHE A 911 4.11 -15.27 15.62
N TYR A 912 2.84 -14.99 15.94
CA TYR A 912 2.17 -13.72 15.66
C TYR A 912 1.64 -13.10 16.96
N VAL A 913 2.20 -11.94 17.33
CA VAL A 913 1.88 -11.24 18.59
C VAL A 913 0.85 -10.12 18.42
N ASN A 914 0.40 -9.83 17.20
CA ASN A 914 -0.49 -8.71 16.92
C ASN A 914 -1.40 -8.95 15.72
N ASN A 915 -2.62 -8.40 15.74
CA ASN A 915 -3.60 -8.59 14.66
C ASN A 915 -3.41 -7.53 13.57
N ALA A 916 -2.45 -7.74 12.65
CA ALA A 916 -2.24 -6.87 11.50
C ALA A 916 -2.75 -7.53 10.22
N ALA A 917 -3.42 -6.76 9.36
CA ALA A 917 -3.93 -7.24 8.07
C ALA A 917 -2.83 -7.89 7.20
N ARG A 918 -1.59 -7.43 7.32
CA ARG A 918 -0.41 -7.94 6.60
C ARG A 918 0.19 -9.23 7.19
N ASN A 919 -0.44 -9.84 8.19
CA ASN A 919 -0.03 -11.17 8.69
C ASN A 919 -0.27 -12.25 7.64
N THR A 920 -1.35 -12.11 6.87
CA THR A 920 -1.69 -12.95 5.69
C THR A 920 -0.50 -13.14 4.75
N HIS A 921 0.35 -12.12 4.56
CA HIS A 921 1.54 -12.16 3.69
C HIS A 921 2.60 -13.18 4.07
N PHE A 922 2.64 -13.62 5.33
CA PHE A 922 3.58 -14.64 5.80
C PHE A 922 2.89 -15.99 6.02
N ILE A 923 1.57 -16.02 6.13
CA ILE A 923 0.74 -17.22 6.35
C ILE A 923 0.60 -18.08 5.09
N GLU A 924 0.83 -17.47 3.92
CA GLU A 924 0.93 -18.17 2.64
C GLU A 924 2.14 -19.13 2.57
N ARG A 925 3.00 -19.14 3.58
CA ARG A 925 4.22 -19.97 3.66
C ARG A 925 3.93 -21.24 4.43
N ARG A 926 3.26 -22.17 3.74
CA ARG A 926 2.71 -23.42 4.31
C ARG A 926 3.78 -24.40 4.79
N GLU A 927 5.04 -24.16 4.46
CA GLU A 927 6.18 -24.86 5.05
C GLU A 927 6.34 -24.55 6.56
N LEU A 928 5.69 -23.51 7.09
CA LEU A 928 5.72 -23.15 8.51
C LEU A 928 4.36 -23.42 9.19
N THR A 929 4.42 -23.84 10.45
CA THR A 929 3.25 -23.80 11.35
C THR A 929 3.04 -22.38 11.86
N HIS A 930 1.86 -21.80 11.63
CA HIS A 930 1.53 -20.44 12.03
C HIS A 930 0.75 -20.40 13.34
N VAL A 931 1.32 -19.74 14.36
CA VAL A 931 0.79 -19.71 15.72
C VAL A 931 0.39 -18.30 16.14
N TRP A 932 -0.88 -18.12 16.46
CA TRP A 932 -1.41 -16.89 17.04
C TRP A 932 -1.22 -16.85 18.56
N LEU A 933 -0.50 -15.83 19.05
CA LEU A 933 -0.27 -15.61 20.48
C LEU A 933 -1.09 -14.45 21.06
N ASN A 934 -1.40 -13.44 20.23
CA ASN A 934 -1.90 -12.13 20.68
C ASN A 934 -0.90 -11.38 21.60
N HIS A 935 -1.24 -10.19 22.09
CA HIS A 935 -0.44 -9.39 23.04
C HIS A 935 -1.20 -9.09 24.36
N GLY A 936 -2.44 -9.55 24.45
CA GLY A 936 -3.31 -9.40 25.61
C GLY A 936 -4.61 -10.15 25.38
N ASP A 937 -5.21 -10.62 26.46
CA ASP A 937 -6.47 -11.36 26.44
C ASP A 937 -7.57 -10.47 27.05
N SER A 938 -8.72 -10.33 26.39
CA SER A 938 -9.83 -9.45 26.83
C SER A 938 -11.13 -9.70 26.06
N GLU A 939 -12.25 -9.19 26.55
CA GLU A 939 -13.56 -9.21 25.87
C GLU A 939 -13.70 -8.16 24.74
N LYS A 940 -12.59 -7.73 24.12
CA LYS A 940 -12.63 -6.79 22.99
C LYS A 940 -12.67 -7.55 21.67
N PRO A 941 -13.33 -7.01 20.61
CA PRO A 941 -13.39 -7.64 19.27
C PRO A 941 -12.03 -8.09 18.71
N ALA A 942 -10.95 -7.44 19.11
CA ALA A 942 -9.59 -7.83 18.72
C ALA A 942 -9.16 -9.22 19.23
N CYS A 943 -9.81 -9.78 20.26
CA CYS A 943 -9.46 -11.08 20.87
C CYS A 943 -10.40 -12.22 20.46
N TYR A 944 -11.43 -11.94 19.65
CA TYR A 944 -12.34 -12.92 19.04
C TYR A 944 -12.58 -12.58 17.56
N ASN A 945 -11.53 -12.13 16.88
CA ASN A 945 -11.62 -11.72 15.48
C ASN A 945 -11.67 -12.96 14.57
N PRO A 946 -12.61 -13.06 13.60
CA PRO A 946 -12.67 -14.16 12.64
C PRO A 946 -11.38 -14.39 11.86
N VAL A 947 -10.58 -13.34 11.65
CA VAL A 947 -9.24 -13.44 11.02
C VAL A 947 -8.31 -14.39 11.77
N HIS A 948 -8.53 -14.70 13.04
CA HIS A 948 -7.69 -15.68 13.75
C HIS A 948 -7.89 -17.12 13.25
N ALA A 949 -8.96 -17.41 12.51
CA ALA A 949 -9.19 -18.72 11.93
C ALA A 949 -8.13 -19.13 10.88
N ILE A 950 -7.39 -18.17 10.33
CA ILE A 950 -6.38 -18.40 9.28
C ILE A 950 -5.09 -19.06 9.82
N TYR A 951 -4.86 -19.02 11.14
CA TYR A 951 -3.69 -19.63 11.76
C TYR A 951 -3.89 -21.14 11.92
N ASP A 952 -2.79 -21.88 12.00
CA ASP A 952 -2.83 -23.33 12.23
C ASP A 952 -3.13 -23.61 13.72
N LEU A 953 -2.56 -22.81 14.62
CA LEU A 953 -2.79 -22.87 16.07
C LEU A 953 -3.11 -21.50 16.67
N ILE A 954 -3.99 -21.50 17.68
CA ILE A 954 -4.40 -20.34 18.45
C ILE A 954 -4.10 -20.62 19.92
N PHE A 955 -3.10 -19.95 20.45
CA PHE A 955 -2.74 -20.06 21.86
C PHE A 955 -3.65 -19.14 22.68
N VAL A 956 -4.29 -19.72 23.69
CA VAL A 956 -5.22 -19.01 24.59
C VAL A 956 -4.79 -19.20 26.03
N ALA A 957 -5.11 -18.23 26.88
CA ALA A 957 -4.73 -18.28 28.29
C ALA A 957 -5.47 -19.37 29.06
N GLY A 958 -6.70 -19.69 28.66
CA GLY A 958 -7.56 -20.66 29.33
C GLY A 958 -8.78 -21.00 28.48
N ARG A 959 -9.62 -21.88 29.01
CA ARG A 959 -10.85 -22.34 28.35
C ARG A 959 -11.77 -21.19 27.92
N ALA A 960 -11.97 -20.21 28.80
CA ALA A 960 -12.77 -19.01 28.51
C ALA A 960 -12.26 -18.23 27.27
N GLY A 961 -10.96 -18.24 27.00
CA GLY A 961 -10.37 -17.59 25.83
C GLY A 961 -10.74 -18.28 24.51
N ALA A 962 -10.85 -19.62 24.51
CA ALA A 962 -11.33 -20.37 23.35
C ALA A 962 -12.85 -20.22 23.18
N GLU A 963 -13.62 -20.39 24.26
CA GLU A 963 -15.09 -20.29 24.23
C GLU A 963 -15.59 -18.89 23.83
N ARG A 964 -14.80 -17.84 24.07
CA ARG A 964 -15.13 -16.48 23.64
C ARG A 964 -15.43 -16.38 22.14
N TYR A 965 -14.72 -17.12 21.29
CA TYR A 965 -14.95 -17.08 19.85
C TYR A 965 -16.35 -17.55 19.51
N ALA A 966 -16.74 -18.72 20.03
CA ALA A 966 -18.08 -19.27 19.83
C ALA A 966 -19.18 -18.35 20.39
N ARG A 967 -18.97 -17.77 21.58
CA ARG A 967 -19.91 -16.83 22.23
C ARG A 967 -20.18 -15.57 21.38
N HIS A 968 -19.21 -15.18 20.55
CA HIS A 968 -19.33 -14.06 19.60
C HIS A 968 -19.59 -14.52 18.15
N GLY A 969 -20.08 -15.74 17.96
CA GLY A 969 -20.50 -16.25 16.65
C GLY A 969 -19.37 -16.63 15.71
N VAL A 970 -18.11 -16.66 16.18
CA VAL A 970 -16.93 -16.98 15.38
C VAL A 970 -16.63 -18.47 15.45
N SER A 971 -16.93 -19.21 14.38
CA SER A 971 -16.60 -20.64 14.27
C SER A 971 -15.13 -20.83 13.91
N ILE A 972 -14.39 -21.49 14.81
CA ILE A 972 -13.01 -21.97 14.63
C ILE A 972 -12.95 -23.41 15.16
N PRO A 973 -12.36 -24.36 14.42
CA PRO A 973 -12.23 -25.74 14.90
C PRO A 973 -11.52 -25.84 16.25
N ALA A 974 -12.09 -26.63 17.16
CA ALA A 974 -11.63 -26.74 18.56
C ALA A 974 -10.16 -27.18 18.66
N GLU A 975 -9.73 -28.06 17.75
CA GLU A 975 -8.38 -28.60 17.66
C GLU A 975 -7.31 -27.56 17.29
N LYS A 976 -7.70 -26.37 16.81
CA LYS A 976 -6.76 -25.25 16.62
C LYS A 976 -6.39 -24.57 17.93
N PHE A 977 -7.24 -24.66 18.96
CA PHE A 977 -6.96 -24.01 20.24
C PHE A 977 -5.96 -24.82 21.06
N ARG A 978 -5.02 -24.11 21.68
CA ARG A 978 -4.08 -24.66 22.66
C ARG A 978 -4.11 -23.78 23.90
N ILE A 979 -4.50 -24.38 25.03
CA ILE A 979 -4.47 -23.70 26.32
C ILE A 979 -3.03 -23.74 26.82
N VAL A 980 -2.40 -22.56 26.93
CA VAL A 980 -0.98 -22.44 27.32
C VAL A 980 -0.78 -21.55 28.55
N GLY A 981 -1.87 -21.12 29.19
CA GLY A 981 -1.79 -20.18 30.29
C GLY A 981 -1.39 -18.77 29.83
N ARG A 982 -1.09 -17.91 30.81
CA ARG A 982 -0.58 -16.57 30.56
C ARG A 982 0.76 -16.42 31.30
N PRO A 983 1.90 -16.68 30.66
CA PRO A 983 3.20 -16.69 31.33
C PRO A 983 3.48 -15.42 32.13
N GLN A 984 2.93 -14.27 31.68
CA GLN A 984 3.06 -12.97 32.33
C GLN A 984 2.43 -12.86 33.72
N VAL A 985 1.65 -13.85 34.17
CA VAL A 985 1.10 -13.88 35.53
C VAL A 985 1.99 -14.62 36.54
N GLU A 986 3.09 -15.25 36.11
CA GLU A 986 3.99 -16.03 36.99
C GLU A 986 4.63 -15.18 38.12
N VAL A 987 4.67 -13.85 37.93
CA VAL A 987 5.20 -12.88 38.91
C VAL A 987 4.15 -12.37 39.90
N ILE A 988 2.89 -12.78 39.76
CA ILE A 988 1.82 -12.37 40.69
C ILE A 988 1.92 -13.25 41.93
N GLU A 989 2.19 -12.62 43.08
CA GLU A 989 2.21 -13.30 44.37
C GLU A 989 0.79 -13.72 44.79
N GLN A 990 0.69 -14.86 45.47
CA GLN A 990 -0.55 -15.32 46.09
C GLN A 990 -0.94 -14.41 47.27
N PRO A 991 -2.25 -14.28 47.58
CA PRO A 991 -2.71 -13.40 48.64
C PRO A 991 -2.08 -13.77 49.98
N ARG A 992 -1.53 -12.76 50.66
CA ARG A 992 -1.12 -12.85 52.07
C ARG A 992 -2.27 -12.30 52.94
N PRO A 993 -2.50 -12.82 54.15
CA PRO A 993 -3.47 -12.24 55.09
C PRO A 993 -3.20 -10.74 55.26
N ARG A 994 -4.24 -9.92 55.14
CA ARG A 994 -4.14 -8.46 55.37
C ARG A 994 -4.01 -8.24 56.88
N ALA A 995 -3.01 -7.49 57.32
CA ALA A 995 -2.95 -7.01 58.70
C ALA A 995 -4.13 -6.07 58.98
N ASP A 996 -4.76 -6.21 60.14
CA ASP A 996 -6.02 -5.50 60.46
C ASP A 996 -5.88 -3.97 60.48
N ASP A 997 -4.66 -3.47 60.64
CA ASP A 997 -4.30 -2.04 60.75
C ASP A 997 -4.09 -1.32 59.40
N GLN A 998 -4.04 -2.03 58.26
CA GLN A 998 -3.76 -1.42 56.96
C GLN A 998 -5.03 -1.18 56.13
N PRO A 999 -5.26 0.05 55.61
CA PRO A 999 -6.41 0.31 54.75
C PRO A 999 -6.33 -0.54 53.46
N PRO A 1000 -7.47 -1.02 52.93
CA PRO A 1000 -7.48 -1.83 51.71
C PRO A 1000 -6.82 -1.08 50.56
N THR A 1001 -6.03 -1.77 49.74
CA THR A 1001 -5.44 -1.16 48.54
C THR A 1001 -6.18 -1.61 47.29
N VAL A 1002 -6.67 -0.66 46.50
CA VAL A 1002 -7.43 -0.90 45.25
C VAL A 1002 -6.63 -0.44 44.04
N LEU A 1003 -6.34 -1.36 43.12
CA LEU A 1003 -5.76 -1.05 41.81
C LEU A 1003 -6.88 -0.70 40.81
N TYR A 1004 -7.01 0.58 40.48
CA TYR A 1004 -7.84 1.02 39.37
C TYR A 1004 -7.01 1.20 38.10
N ALA A 1005 -7.12 0.24 37.18
CA ALA A 1005 -6.37 0.20 35.92
C ALA A 1005 -7.28 0.28 34.68
N PRO A 1006 -7.80 1.47 34.31
CA PRO A 1006 -8.69 1.58 33.15
C PRO A 1006 -7.93 1.30 31.85
N THR A 1007 -8.51 0.42 31.02
CA THR A 1007 -8.02 0.13 29.68
C THR A 1007 -8.03 1.38 28.77
N TRP A 1008 -7.35 1.30 27.62
CA TRP A 1008 -7.39 2.35 26.61
C TRP A 1008 -8.68 2.41 25.80
N GLN A 1009 -9.00 3.62 25.33
CA GLN A 1009 -10.17 3.96 24.52
C GLN A 1009 -10.33 3.13 23.23
N GLY A 1010 -9.29 2.53 22.67
CA GLY A 1010 -9.36 1.89 21.35
C GLY A 1010 -9.47 2.91 20.20
N PRO A 1011 -9.07 2.56 18.96
CA PRO A 1011 -9.07 3.51 17.85
C PRO A 1011 -10.38 3.50 17.04
N TYR A 1012 -11.22 2.46 17.20
CA TYR A 1012 -12.43 2.21 16.42
C TYR A 1012 -13.67 2.21 17.31
N ALA A 1013 -14.85 2.47 16.75
CA ALA A 1013 -16.10 2.60 17.52
C ALA A 1013 -16.42 1.34 18.34
N ASP A 1014 -16.33 0.17 17.73
CA ASP A 1014 -16.51 -1.17 18.33
C ASP A 1014 -15.48 -1.52 19.42
N THR A 1015 -14.34 -0.83 19.47
CA THR A 1015 -13.28 -1.07 20.46
C THR A 1015 -13.29 -0.11 21.65
N ARG A 1016 -14.27 0.81 21.73
CA ARG A 1016 -14.39 1.83 22.80
C ARG A 1016 -14.96 1.33 24.11
N LEU A 1017 -14.52 0.16 24.54
CA LEU A 1017 -14.85 -0.44 25.83
C LEU A 1017 -13.75 -0.03 26.84
N PHE A 1018 -14.01 1.00 27.65
CA PHE A 1018 -13.09 1.50 28.68
C PHE A 1018 -13.81 2.31 29.77
N SER A 1019 -13.36 2.18 31.02
CA SER A 1019 -13.98 2.80 32.21
C SER A 1019 -13.48 4.22 32.55
N LEU A 1020 -12.50 4.74 31.81
CA LEU A 1020 -11.95 6.06 32.08
C LEU A 1020 -12.97 7.22 32.07
N PRO A 1021 -14.06 7.22 31.26
CA PRO A 1021 -15.08 8.26 31.32
C PRO A 1021 -15.76 8.40 32.69
N VAL A 1022 -15.83 7.33 33.49
CA VAL A 1022 -16.41 7.32 34.84
C VAL A 1022 -15.33 7.35 35.94
N ALA A 1023 -14.07 7.64 35.59
CA ALA A 1023 -12.96 7.57 36.55
C ALA A 1023 -13.07 8.54 37.73
N VAL A 1024 -13.68 9.71 37.53
CA VAL A 1024 -13.84 10.73 38.58
C VAL A 1024 -14.78 10.25 39.68
N PRO A 1025 -16.07 9.94 39.40
CA PRO A 1025 -16.98 9.47 40.44
C PRO A 1025 -16.53 8.16 41.08
N LEU A 1026 -15.92 7.25 40.32
CA LEU A 1026 -15.38 6.00 40.88
C LEU A 1026 -14.25 6.27 41.89
N VAL A 1027 -13.31 7.16 41.57
CA VAL A 1027 -12.23 7.51 42.50
C VAL A 1027 -12.78 8.23 43.73
N GLU A 1028 -13.78 9.10 43.59
CA GLU A 1028 -14.42 9.75 44.75
C GLU A 1028 -15.03 8.73 45.71
N GLN A 1029 -15.77 7.74 45.19
CA GLN A 1029 -16.36 6.67 46.00
C GLN A 1029 -15.29 5.79 46.68
N LEU A 1030 -14.22 5.43 45.97
CA LEU A 1030 -13.11 4.68 46.57
C LEU A 1030 -12.46 5.46 47.72
N LEU A 1031 -12.24 6.76 47.54
CA LEU A 1031 -11.67 7.61 48.58
C LEU A 1031 -12.61 7.76 49.79
N ALA A 1032 -13.92 7.85 49.55
CA ALA A 1032 -14.93 7.89 50.62
C ALA A 1032 -14.97 6.59 51.44
N ALA A 1033 -14.71 5.44 50.79
CA ALA A 1033 -14.61 4.13 51.45
C ALA A 1033 -13.29 3.92 52.24
N GLY A 1034 -12.44 4.93 52.36
CA GLY A 1034 -11.21 4.85 53.16
C GLY A 1034 -10.10 3.98 52.55
N VAL A 1035 -10.15 3.68 51.24
CA VAL A 1035 -9.17 2.79 50.59
C VAL A 1035 -7.97 3.54 50.02
N ARG A 1036 -6.81 2.86 49.99
CA ARG A 1036 -5.63 3.32 49.25
C ARG A 1036 -5.78 2.99 47.77
N VAL A 1037 -5.88 4.00 46.91
CA VAL A 1037 -5.98 3.79 45.45
C VAL A 1037 -4.60 3.78 44.76
N ILE A 1038 -4.37 2.79 43.90
CA ILE A 1038 -3.35 2.81 42.84
C ILE A 1038 -4.07 3.06 41.50
N PHE A 1039 -3.87 4.22 40.90
CA PHE A 1039 -4.48 4.60 39.63
C PHE A 1039 -3.50 4.49 38.46
N ARG A 1040 -3.67 3.46 37.63
CA ARG A 1040 -2.78 3.13 36.51
C ARG A 1040 -3.53 3.14 35.18
N ALA A 1041 -3.72 4.33 34.60
CA ALA A 1041 -4.33 4.45 33.29
C ALA A 1041 -3.43 3.92 32.17
N HIS A 1042 -4.01 3.22 31.19
CA HIS A 1042 -3.25 2.70 30.06
C HIS A 1042 -2.53 3.81 29.26
N SER A 1043 -1.25 3.62 28.91
CA SER A 1043 -0.39 4.63 28.27
C SER A 1043 -0.94 5.20 26.94
N LEU A 1044 -1.66 4.38 26.17
CA LEU A 1044 -2.33 4.84 24.94
C LEU A 1044 -3.45 5.87 25.16
N ASN A 1045 -4.01 6.00 26.37
CA ASN A 1045 -5.05 6.99 26.67
C ASN A 1045 -4.53 8.43 26.58
N TYR A 1046 -3.23 8.67 26.82
CA TYR A 1046 -2.64 10.01 26.73
C TYR A 1046 -2.65 10.61 25.31
N ARG A 1047 -2.97 9.80 24.29
CA ARG A 1047 -3.14 10.26 22.90
C ARG A 1047 -4.49 10.96 22.67
N PHE A 1048 -5.45 10.80 23.57
CA PHE A 1048 -6.79 11.33 23.44
C PHE A 1048 -6.99 12.49 24.42
N PRO A 1049 -7.30 13.71 23.95
CA PRO A 1049 -7.46 14.87 24.84
C PRO A 1049 -8.50 14.68 25.94
N SER A 1050 -9.63 14.02 25.63
CA SER A 1050 -10.68 13.69 26.60
C SER A 1050 -10.18 12.75 27.70
N SER A 1051 -9.50 11.67 27.32
CA SER A 1051 -8.91 10.71 28.25
C SER A 1051 -7.84 11.35 29.12
N THR A 1052 -6.95 12.16 28.54
CA THR A 1052 -5.93 12.92 29.28
C THR A 1052 -6.58 13.87 30.30
N ALA A 1053 -7.70 14.51 29.94
CA ALA A 1053 -8.42 15.39 30.87
C ALA A 1053 -8.98 14.60 32.06
N MET A 1054 -9.57 13.41 31.83
CA MET A 1054 -10.08 12.55 32.91
C MET A 1054 -8.96 12.04 33.81
N ILE A 1055 -7.85 11.55 33.24
CA ILE A 1055 -6.66 11.13 34.01
C ILE A 1055 -6.19 12.25 34.94
N LYS A 1056 -6.12 13.49 34.43
CA LYS A 1056 -5.72 14.66 35.22
C LYS A 1056 -6.73 15.04 36.31
N LYS A 1057 -8.02 14.78 36.12
CA LYS A 1057 -9.04 15.02 37.15
C LYS A 1057 -8.92 13.98 38.27
N ALA A 1058 -8.91 12.68 37.93
CA ALA A 1058 -8.70 11.60 38.89
C ALA A 1058 -7.39 11.76 39.69
N SER A 1059 -6.29 12.09 39.02
CA SER A 1059 -5.00 12.33 39.68
C SER A 1059 -5.04 13.51 40.68
N ARG A 1060 -5.85 14.54 40.40
CA ARG A 1060 -6.02 15.69 41.30
C ARG A 1060 -6.82 15.31 42.55
N LEU A 1061 -7.83 14.45 42.41
CA LEU A 1061 -8.59 13.94 43.55
C LEU A 1061 -7.69 13.15 44.50
N LEU A 1062 -6.89 12.22 43.97
CA LEU A 1062 -5.92 11.45 44.75
C LEU A 1062 -4.91 12.35 45.46
N ALA A 1063 -4.37 13.36 44.76
CA ALA A 1063 -3.44 14.31 45.36
C ALA A 1063 -4.07 15.15 46.49
N ARG A 1064 -5.33 15.58 46.31
CA ARG A 1064 -6.07 16.33 47.35
C ARG A 1064 -6.36 15.47 48.57
N HIS A 1065 -6.82 14.24 48.37
CA HIS A 1065 -7.11 13.32 49.46
C HIS A 1065 -5.85 12.99 50.25
N ARG A 1066 -4.74 12.65 49.59
CA ARG A 1066 -3.44 12.45 50.23
C ARG A 1066 -3.05 13.63 51.12
N LYS A 1067 -3.27 14.87 50.66
CA LYS A 1067 -2.96 16.08 51.45
C LYS A 1067 -3.87 16.22 52.69
N LYS A 1068 -5.12 15.76 52.60
CA LYS A 1068 -6.12 15.87 53.68
C LYS A 1068 -5.95 14.78 54.74
N THR A 1069 -5.66 13.54 54.33
CA THR A 1069 -5.73 12.35 55.21
C THR A 1069 -4.37 11.70 55.46
N GLY A 1070 -3.32 12.08 54.73
CA GLY A 1070 -2.01 11.44 54.80
C GLY A 1070 -1.89 10.11 54.06
N VAL A 1071 -3.00 9.52 53.58
CA VAL A 1071 -3.00 8.21 52.89
C VAL A 1071 -2.21 8.28 51.58
N GLU A 1072 -1.24 7.37 51.41
CA GLU A 1072 -0.35 7.37 50.25
C GLU A 1072 -0.92 6.64 49.04
N HIS A 1073 -1.60 7.37 48.15
CA HIS A 1073 -2.03 6.86 46.84
C HIS A 1073 -0.88 6.80 45.82
N LEU A 1074 -0.98 5.92 44.82
CA LEU A 1074 -0.05 5.84 43.68
C LEU A 1074 -0.75 6.23 42.37
N TRP A 1075 -0.15 7.14 41.60
CA TRP A 1075 -0.66 7.52 40.28
C TRP A 1075 0.46 8.07 39.38
N GLY A 1076 0.18 8.17 38.08
CA GLY A 1076 1.14 8.69 37.09
C GLY A 1076 2.40 7.83 36.99
N ALA A 1077 3.57 8.45 36.81
CA ALA A 1077 4.83 7.74 36.61
C ALA A 1077 5.22 6.81 37.78
N ARG A 1078 4.77 7.12 39.01
CA ARG A 1078 5.01 6.27 40.19
C ARG A 1078 4.20 4.97 40.17
N ALA A 1079 3.04 4.96 39.52
CA ALA A 1079 2.24 3.75 39.32
C ALA A 1079 2.62 3.00 38.02
N GLU A 1080 3.39 3.65 37.13
CA GLU A 1080 3.86 3.03 35.88
C GLU A 1080 5.15 2.25 36.05
N LYS A 1081 6.08 2.76 36.87
CA LYS A 1081 7.25 2.05 37.39
C LYS A 1081 6.79 0.98 38.37
#